data_AF-A0A1H1KY40-F1
#
_entry.id   AF-A0A1H1KY40-F1
#
_cell.length_a   1.000
_cell.length_b   1.000
_cell.length_c   1.000
_cell.angle_alpha   90.00
_cell.angle_beta   90.00
_cell.angle_gamma   90.00
#
_symmetry.space_group_name_H-M   'P 1'
#
loop_
_entity.id
_entity.type
_entity.pdbx_description
1 polymer ?
#
loop_
_entity_poly.entity_id
_entity_poly.type
_entity_poly.pdbx_seq_one_letter_code
_entity_poly.pdbx_strand_id
1 'polypeptide(L)'
;MTEPKLEAPGRIPLHWQMFILSFTALFLELMVIRWVPSVVRLVAYYANLMLLSSFLGLGIGAMASARKWRLFGWVPLLLALYIGTLLLCRQLAIGSSGAEMRFGAVDLQLVNFSILFGLFVVNALVFVPIGQQMGQLFGALPRLSAYAWDLGGSLCGTLCFGLFSLLHFSPVLGMGGVMLLYLGLTPWRRWAWSVPVLALVLFGMAAANDRATRWSPYYHIVVRDLATKEALTEAPPGLATMQDPPLFVVSVNQDFYHIDGSQNPARYSPGSHAGELAAKQKAQYRVPYILSGPRQRVLVVGAGGGADVQGALAAGASYIDAVEIDPIVADISRHFNADAPYADPRVHLHVDDARSFISQAQPGYDLVTFGYLDSQALFSSMSNLRLDGFVYTTESIRSAYGLLNDQGVLMLSFGYGQHFVLLKLYRMVVEATGRVPIFYTGPGHVVFCVPKGRLPAPPPPVINGLELSMMPAMPKVDPATDDWPFLYLARRTVPTDYLIVIGGLLLVSLLSVGALRGRSFGRSDAHFALLGMGFLLLETKSITDCSLYFGATWLVTLLVVTGVLLMVLASNLVASRVPRFSLWFYVPLFAALALLCFVPRESILAFGFVGRLAWTLFAVPLPVFFAGLIFSTGFRESANPAALFGANLIGAMVGGFAEYLGMAVGSQHLSYLVIAAYAGSLLCLLTDKRGAAAPATAPA
;
A
#
# COMPACT_ATOMS: atom_id res chain seq x y z
N MET A 1 10.36 -45.74 36.56
CA MET A 1 9.38 -46.59 35.85
C MET A 1 8.28 -45.68 35.32
N THR A 2 8.24 -45.57 33.99
CA THR A 2 7.12 -45.16 33.11
C THR A 2 6.44 -43.81 33.35
N GLU A 3 6.93 -42.81 32.62
CA GLU A 3 6.13 -41.69 32.08
C GLU A 3 4.85 -42.20 31.41
N PRO A 4 3.70 -41.51 31.56
CA PRO A 4 2.58 -41.74 30.67
C PRO A 4 2.80 -40.96 29.38
N LYS A 5 3.12 -41.71 28.31
CA LYS A 5 3.04 -41.27 26.91
C LYS A 5 1.71 -40.57 26.66
N LEU A 6 1.78 -39.28 26.31
CA LEU A 6 0.65 -38.51 25.78
C LEU A 6 0.86 -38.29 24.28
N GLU A 7 1.02 -39.38 23.54
CA GLU A 7 0.89 -39.37 22.09
C GLU A 7 -0.43 -40.05 21.73
N ALA A 8 -1.47 -39.24 21.56
CA ALA A 8 -2.60 -39.64 20.75
C ALA A 8 -2.14 -39.63 19.28
N PRO A 9 -2.19 -40.75 18.55
CA PRO A 9 -1.84 -40.78 17.13
C PRO A 9 -2.85 -39.91 16.37
N GLY A 10 -2.38 -38.85 15.71
CA GLY A 10 -3.19 -38.04 14.79
C GLY A 10 -3.40 -36.56 15.15
N ARG A 11 -2.67 -35.98 16.11
CA ARG A 11 -2.67 -34.51 16.32
C ARG A 11 -1.36 -33.88 15.86
N ILE A 12 -1.45 -32.80 15.10
CA ILE A 12 -0.32 -31.98 14.63
C ILE A 12 0.53 -31.56 15.85
N PRO A 13 1.88 -31.69 15.83
CA PRO A 13 2.72 -31.25 16.94
C PRO A 13 2.56 -29.75 17.26
N LEU A 14 2.71 -29.35 18.52
CA LEU A 14 2.46 -27.97 18.97
C LEU A 14 3.30 -26.92 18.21
N HIS A 15 4.55 -27.22 17.87
CA HIS A 15 5.41 -26.35 17.07
C HIS A 15 4.84 -26.10 15.66
N TRP A 16 4.34 -27.15 15.01
CA TRP A 16 3.70 -27.05 13.70
C TRP A 16 2.35 -26.34 13.77
N GLN A 17 1.60 -26.50 14.88
CA GLN A 17 0.40 -25.70 15.10
C GLN A 17 0.72 -24.20 15.18
N MET A 18 1.79 -23.82 15.89
CA MET A 18 2.25 -22.42 15.95
C MET A 18 2.61 -21.92 14.55
N PHE A 19 3.38 -22.70 13.80
CA PHE A 19 3.77 -22.36 12.43
C PHE A 19 2.55 -22.14 11.52
N ILE A 20 1.60 -23.08 11.50
CA ILE A 20 0.41 -23.00 10.64
C ILE A 20 -0.48 -21.83 11.06
N LEU A 21 -0.65 -21.59 12.37
CA LEU A 21 -1.43 -20.46 12.86
C LEU A 21 -0.80 -19.12 12.47
N SER A 22 0.52 -18.97 12.64
CA SER A 22 1.23 -17.75 12.26
C SER A 22 1.23 -17.53 10.74
N PHE A 23 1.46 -18.60 9.97
CA PHE A 23 1.28 -18.58 8.51
C PHE A 23 -0.12 -18.11 8.14
N THR A 24 -1.14 -18.70 8.75
CA THR A 24 -2.55 -18.38 8.44
C THR A 24 -2.89 -16.94 8.83
N ALA A 25 -2.41 -16.48 10.00
CA ALA A 25 -2.62 -15.12 10.47
C ALA A 25 -2.04 -14.10 9.48
N LEU A 26 -0.74 -14.21 9.16
CA LEU A 26 -0.09 -13.23 8.30
C LEU A 26 -0.55 -13.34 6.83
N PHE A 27 -0.78 -14.55 6.32
CA PHE A 27 -1.34 -14.73 4.97
C PHE A 27 -2.75 -14.12 4.88
N LEU A 28 -3.62 -14.37 5.86
CA LEU A 28 -4.96 -13.79 5.90
C LEU A 28 -4.90 -12.26 6.02
N GLU A 29 -4.03 -11.74 6.88
CA GLU A 29 -3.78 -10.30 7.04
C GLU A 29 -3.40 -9.64 5.73
N LEU A 30 -2.37 -10.13 5.05
CA LEU A 30 -1.94 -9.63 3.73
C LEU A 30 -3.05 -9.72 2.69
N MET A 31 -3.87 -10.78 2.76
CA MET A 31 -4.96 -10.98 1.82
C MET A 31 -6.13 -10.02 2.06
N VAL A 32 -6.54 -9.75 3.31
CA VAL A 32 -7.59 -8.76 3.59
C VAL A 32 -7.11 -7.34 3.30
N ILE A 33 -5.84 -7.06 3.57
CA ILE A 33 -5.16 -5.83 3.21
C ILE A 33 -5.29 -5.53 1.71
N ARG A 34 -5.09 -6.53 0.85
CA ARG A 34 -5.18 -6.35 -0.61
C ARG A 34 -6.63 -6.36 -1.11
N TRP A 35 -7.46 -7.25 -0.57
CA TRP A 35 -8.79 -7.52 -1.10
C TRP A 35 -9.84 -6.51 -0.64
N VAL A 36 -9.79 -6.06 0.61
CA VAL A 36 -10.83 -5.18 1.16
C VAL A 36 -10.90 -3.84 0.43
N PRO A 37 -9.78 -3.14 0.16
CA PRO A 37 -9.80 -1.88 -0.58
C PRO A 37 -10.38 -2.01 -2.00
N SER A 38 -10.26 -3.18 -2.65
CA SER A 38 -10.85 -3.43 -3.97
C SER A 38 -12.35 -3.71 -3.93
N VAL A 39 -12.89 -4.04 -2.74
CA VAL A 39 -14.33 -4.29 -2.53
C VAL A 39 -15.02 -3.06 -1.95
N VAL A 40 -14.45 -2.48 -0.90
CA VAL A 40 -14.99 -1.31 -0.19
C VAL A 40 -14.02 -0.14 -0.34
N ARG A 41 -14.28 0.70 -1.35
CA ARG A 41 -13.36 1.77 -1.74
C ARG A 41 -13.08 2.80 -0.64
N LEU A 42 -14.01 3.00 0.29
CA LEU A 42 -13.79 3.87 1.45
C LEU A 42 -12.55 3.44 2.25
N VAL A 43 -12.29 2.13 2.36
CA VAL A 43 -11.12 1.59 3.07
C VAL A 43 -9.82 1.88 2.32
N ALA A 44 -9.86 2.05 0.99
CA ALA A 44 -8.68 2.36 0.18
C ALA A 44 -8.06 3.74 0.47
N TYR A 45 -8.73 4.62 1.22
CA TYR A 45 -8.15 5.88 1.68
C TYR A 45 -7.53 5.79 3.08
N TYR A 46 -7.80 4.70 3.81
CA TYR A 46 -7.27 4.45 5.16
C TYR A 46 -6.31 3.27 5.11
N ALA A 47 -5.11 3.52 4.56
CA ALA A 47 -4.16 2.49 4.13
C ALA A 47 -3.93 1.37 5.14
N ASN A 48 -3.76 1.74 6.40
CA ASN A 48 -3.34 0.82 7.44
C ASN A 48 -4.55 0.22 8.18
N LEU A 49 -5.79 0.57 7.84
CA LEU A 49 -6.96 0.22 8.65
C LEU A 49 -7.09 -1.28 8.90
N MET A 50 -6.89 -2.10 7.84
CA MET A 50 -7.00 -3.57 7.95
C MET A 50 -5.83 -4.17 8.72
N LEU A 51 -4.60 -3.69 8.49
CA LEU A 51 -3.42 -4.06 9.27
C LEU A 51 -3.62 -3.80 10.77
N LEU A 52 -4.02 -2.57 11.13
CA LEU A 52 -4.21 -2.16 12.52
C LEU A 52 -5.33 -2.96 13.19
N SER A 53 -6.39 -3.25 12.44
CA SER A 53 -7.48 -4.12 12.90
C SER A 53 -7.02 -5.56 13.16
N SER A 54 -6.20 -6.12 12.27
CA SER A 54 -5.62 -7.46 12.42
C SER A 54 -4.69 -7.53 13.63
N PHE A 55 -3.83 -6.53 13.84
CA PHE A 55 -2.98 -6.42 15.04
C PHE A 55 -3.78 -6.28 16.32
N LEU A 56 -4.85 -5.48 16.32
CA LEU A 56 -5.77 -5.39 17.46
C LEU A 56 -6.36 -6.75 17.79
N GLY A 57 -6.88 -7.45 16.78
CA GLY A 57 -7.50 -8.77 16.94
C GLY A 57 -6.51 -9.80 17.48
N LEU A 58 -5.35 -9.94 16.85
CA LEU A 58 -4.29 -10.85 17.32
C LEU A 58 -3.81 -10.49 18.73
N GLY A 59 -3.61 -9.21 19.01
CA GLY A 59 -3.13 -8.71 20.30
C GLY A 59 -4.13 -8.96 21.43
N ILE A 60 -5.40 -8.62 21.22
CA ILE A 60 -6.51 -8.93 22.15
C ILE A 60 -6.63 -10.44 22.37
N GLY A 61 -6.60 -11.21 21.27
CA GLY A 61 -6.66 -12.66 21.34
C GLY A 61 -5.57 -13.23 22.24
N ALA A 62 -4.31 -12.82 22.01
CA ALA A 62 -3.16 -13.27 22.79
C ALA A 62 -3.27 -12.89 24.27
N MET A 63 -3.74 -11.68 24.60
CA MET A 63 -4.00 -11.27 25.99
C MET A 63 -5.16 -12.05 26.64
N ALA A 64 -6.15 -12.48 25.85
CA ALA A 64 -7.28 -13.27 26.31
C ALA A 64 -6.98 -14.79 26.39
N SER A 65 -5.75 -15.22 26.10
CA SER A 65 -5.35 -16.65 26.09
C SER A 65 -5.66 -17.41 27.39
N ALA A 66 -5.55 -16.75 28.54
CA ALA A 66 -5.83 -17.34 29.86
C ALA A 66 -7.34 -17.50 30.16
N ARG A 67 -8.22 -16.90 29.36
CA ARG A 67 -9.69 -17.04 29.52
C ARG A 67 -10.15 -18.39 28.97
N LYS A 68 -11.17 -18.96 29.61
CA LYS A 68 -11.74 -20.28 29.23
C LYS A 68 -12.58 -20.26 27.95
N TRP A 69 -12.69 -19.13 27.26
CA TRP A 69 -13.47 -19.01 26.03
C TRP A 69 -12.84 -19.83 24.91
N ARG A 70 -13.65 -20.62 24.19
CA ARG A 70 -13.21 -21.43 23.05
C ARG A 70 -13.60 -20.75 21.74
N LEU A 71 -12.95 -19.62 21.43
CA LEU A 71 -13.34 -18.76 20.31
C LEU A 71 -12.99 -19.36 18.95
N PHE A 72 -11.99 -20.23 18.86
CA PHE A 72 -11.53 -20.82 17.59
C PHE A 72 -12.63 -21.54 16.81
N GLY A 73 -13.65 -22.11 17.47
CA GLY A 73 -14.77 -22.74 16.78
C GLY A 73 -15.72 -21.79 16.06
N TRP A 74 -15.65 -20.50 16.36
CA TRP A 74 -16.53 -19.47 15.81
C TRP A 74 -15.95 -18.82 14.54
N VAL A 75 -14.72 -19.15 14.16
CA VAL A 75 -14.05 -18.61 12.97
C VAL A 75 -14.91 -18.67 11.71
N PRO A 76 -15.64 -19.77 11.39
CA PRO A 76 -16.50 -19.80 10.21
C PRO A 76 -17.62 -18.74 10.23
N LEU A 77 -18.23 -18.52 11.40
CA LEU A 77 -19.30 -17.54 11.55
C LEU A 77 -18.75 -16.12 11.55
N LEU A 78 -17.58 -15.89 12.13
CA LEU A 78 -16.91 -14.60 12.12
C LEU A 78 -16.45 -14.23 10.70
N LEU A 79 -15.92 -15.20 9.94
CA LEU A 79 -15.61 -15.02 8.52
C LEU A 79 -16.87 -14.76 7.69
N ALA A 80 -17.96 -15.47 7.96
CA ALA A 80 -19.24 -15.24 7.29
C ALA A 80 -19.79 -13.84 7.57
N LEU A 81 -19.75 -13.39 8.83
CA LEU A 81 -20.14 -12.04 9.22
C LEU A 81 -19.26 -11.00 8.53
N TYR A 82 -17.95 -11.21 8.52
CA TYR A 82 -17.00 -10.30 7.90
C TYR A 82 -17.21 -10.17 6.39
N ILE A 83 -17.25 -11.29 5.67
CA ILE A 83 -17.42 -11.30 4.23
C ILE A 83 -18.82 -10.82 3.85
N GLY A 84 -19.86 -11.21 4.59
CA GLY A 84 -21.21 -10.66 4.42
C GLY A 84 -21.24 -9.14 4.56
N THR A 85 -20.55 -8.59 5.57
CA THR A 85 -20.44 -7.14 5.76
C THR A 85 -19.74 -6.45 4.58
N LEU A 86 -18.63 -7.02 4.09
CA LEU A 86 -17.90 -6.50 2.92
C LEU A 86 -18.78 -6.48 1.67
N LEU A 87 -19.51 -7.57 1.40
CA LEU A 87 -20.40 -7.66 0.24
C LEU A 87 -21.56 -6.65 0.31
N LEU A 88 -22.11 -6.43 1.51
CA LEU A 88 -23.16 -5.41 1.73
C LEU A 88 -22.63 -3.98 1.56
N CYS A 89 -21.37 -3.74 1.91
CA CYS A 89 -20.77 -2.39 1.87
C CYS A 89 -20.14 -2.02 0.51
N ARG A 90 -20.15 -2.94 -0.46
CA ARG A 90 -19.42 -2.81 -1.73
C ARG A 90 -19.74 -1.55 -2.54
N GLN A 91 -21.00 -1.11 -2.54
CA GLN A 91 -21.47 0.01 -3.39
C GLN A 91 -21.52 1.37 -2.65
N LEU A 92 -21.00 1.44 -1.43
CA LEU A 92 -21.14 2.65 -0.61
C LEU A 92 -20.17 3.74 -1.09
N ALA A 93 -20.72 4.93 -1.32
CA ALA A 93 -19.99 6.07 -1.86
C ALA A 93 -18.99 6.65 -0.87
N ILE A 94 -17.94 7.28 -1.39
CA ILE A 94 -16.81 7.80 -0.61
C ILE A 94 -17.13 9.21 -0.14
N GLY A 95 -17.18 9.44 1.17
CA GLY A 95 -17.16 10.80 1.71
C GLY A 95 -15.74 11.38 1.71
N SER A 96 -15.57 12.67 1.43
CA SER A 96 -14.29 13.37 1.65
C SER A 96 -14.47 14.67 2.40
N SER A 97 -13.45 15.06 3.18
CA SER A 97 -13.30 16.45 3.58
C SER A 97 -12.71 17.26 2.41
N GLY A 98 -13.01 18.56 2.33
CA GLY A 98 -12.44 19.44 1.30
C GLY A 98 -10.91 19.63 1.40
N ALA A 99 -10.25 19.04 2.40
CA ALA A 99 -8.81 19.11 2.61
C ALA A 99 -8.02 18.06 1.80
N GLU A 100 -8.66 16.96 1.39
CA GLU A 100 -8.06 15.92 0.54
C GLU A 100 -8.91 15.71 -0.73
N MET A 101 -8.28 15.71 -1.89
CA MET A 101 -8.94 15.34 -3.14
C MET A 101 -9.06 13.81 -3.24
N ARG A 102 -10.29 13.31 -3.32
CA ARG A 102 -10.61 11.90 -3.55
C ARG A 102 -11.41 11.76 -4.84
N PHE A 103 -11.05 10.80 -5.70
CA PHE A 103 -11.72 10.59 -6.98
C PHE A 103 -13.15 10.09 -6.75
N GLY A 104 -14.13 10.72 -7.39
CA GLY A 104 -15.54 10.33 -7.29
C GLY A 104 -16.16 10.54 -5.91
N ALA A 105 -15.56 11.36 -5.05
CA ALA A 105 -16.06 11.59 -3.70
C ALA A 105 -17.37 12.37 -3.67
N VAL A 106 -18.25 11.94 -2.78
CA VAL A 106 -19.46 12.62 -2.35
C VAL A 106 -19.21 13.34 -1.03
N ASP A 107 -20.21 14.09 -0.57
CA ASP A 107 -20.16 14.73 0.73
C ASP A 107 -20.00 13.71 1.86
N LEU A 108 -19.27 14.12 2.91
CA LEU A 108 -19.00 13.27 4.06
C LEU A 108 -20.29 13.01 4.85
N GLN A 109 -20.71 11.75 4.90
CA GLN A 109 -21.91 11.32 5.61
C GLN A 109 -21.58 10.54 6.88
N LEU A 110 -22.46 10.60 7.89
CA LEU A 110 -22.30 9.88 9.15
C LEU A 110 -22.17 8.35 8.94
N VAL A 111 -22.87 7.82 7.94
CA VAL A 111 -22.85 6.39 7.60
C VAL A 111 -21.44 5.90 7.25
N ASN A 112 -20.60 6.75 6.64
CA ASN A 112 -19.23 6.41 6.24
C ASN A 112 -18.37 6.05 7.46
N PHE A 113 -18.52 6.79 8.56
CA PHE A 113 -17.82 6.51 9.80
C PHE A 113 -18.27 5.19 10.41
N SER A 114 -19.58 4.94 10.48
CA SER A 114 -20.14 3.69 11.03
C SER A 114 -19.64 2.46 10.28
N ILE A 115 -19.49 2.54 8.95
CA ILE A 115 -18.93 1.47 8.13
C ILE A 115 -17.46 1.22 8.46
N LEU A 116 -16.64 2.28 8.54
CA LEU A 116 -15.21 2.14 8.89
C LEU A 116 -15.01 1.52 10.27
N PHE A 117 -15.75 2.01 11.28
CA PHE A 117 -15.72 1.44 12.63
C PHE A 117 -16.21 -0.01 12.63
N GLY A 118 -17.31 -0.29 11.95
CA GLY A 118 -17.89 -1.63 11.84
C GLY A 118 -16.94 -2.62 11.19
N LEU A 119 -16.37 -2.28 10.03
CA LEU A 119 -15.40 -3.11 9.32
C LEU A 119 -14.14 -3.35 10.16
N PHE A 120 -13.63 -2.33 10.83
CA PHE A 120 -12.49 -2.47 11.72
C PHE A 120 -12.77 -3.44 12.88
N VAL A 121 -13.94 -3.35 13.52
CA VAL A 121 -14.31 -4.26 14.61
C VAL A 121 -14.51 -5.67 14.10
N VAL A 122 -15.27 -5.85 13.02
CA VAL A 122 -15.58 -7.18 12.48
C VAL A 122 -14.32 -7.87 11.95
N ASN A 123 -13.40 -7.16 11.28
CA ASN A 123 -12.11 -7.71 10.89
C ASN A 123 -11.31 -8.11 12.13
N ALA A 124 -11.19 -7.26 13.16
CA ALA A 124 -10.45 -7.58 14.38
C ALA A 124 -11.00 -8.86 15.05
N LEU A 125 -12.33 -9.02 15.08
CA LEU A 125 -12.98 -10.21 15.62
C LEU A 125 -12.58 -11.51 14.89
N VAL A 126 -12.30 -11.49 13.59
CA VAL A 126 -11.80 -12.67 12.85
C VAL A 126 -10.42 -13.10 13.36
N PHE A 127 -9.57 -12.14 13.75
CA PHE A 127 -8.21 -12.40 14.23
C PHE A 127 -8.13 -12.75 15.72
N VAL A 128 -9.12 -12.36 16.54
CA VAL A 128 -9.15 -12.67 17.99
C VAL A 128 -9.01 -14.19 18.28
N PRO A 129 -9.76 -15.10 17.64
CA PRO A 129 -9.61 -16.53 17.87
C PRO A 129 -8.22 -17.08 17.51
N ILE A 130 -7.61 -16.54 16.46
CA ILE A 130 -6.27 -16.94 16.00
C ILE A 130 -5.23 -16.49 17.04
N GLY A 131 -5.27 -15.22 17.45
CA GLY A 131 -4.40 -14.67 18.49
C GLY A 131 -4.55 -15.39 19.82
N GLN A 132 -5.77 -15.81 20.18
CA GLN A 132 -6.02 -16.59 21.41
C GLN A 132 -5.30 -17.94 21.39
N GLN A 133 -5.36 -18.67 20.27
CA GLN A 133 -4.64 -19.94 20.12
C GLN A 133 -3.12 -19.74 20.14
N MET A 134 -2.62 -18.72 19.44
CA MET A 134 -1.18 -18.38 19.48
C MET A 134 -0.72 -18.06 20.90
N GLY A 135 -1.48 -17.26 21.66
CA GLY A 135 -1.18 -16.96 23.06
C GLY A 135 -1.15 -18.20 23.96
N GLN A 136 -2.03 -19.18 23.73
CA GLN A 136 -2.00 -20.45 24.45
C GLN A 136 -0.74 -21.27 24.11
N LEU A 137 -0.33 -21.29 22.85
CA LEU A 137 0.90 -21.98 22.42
C LEU A 137 2.17 -21.30 22.95
N PHE A 138 2.20 -19.98 23.05
CA PHE A 138 3.30 -19.26 23.73
C PHE A 138 3.43 -19.61 25.21
N GLY A 139 2.33 -19.98 25.87
CA GLY A 139 2.35 -20.50 27.25
C GLY A 139 2.80 -21.97 27.35
N ALA A 140 2.62 -22.75 26.29
CA ALA A 140 2.90 -24.20 26.28
C ALA A 140 4.29 -24.57 25.74
N LEU A 141 4.91 -23.71 24.93
CA LEU A 141 6.18 -23.96 24.26
C LEU A 141 7.34 -23.16 24.88
N PRO A 142 8.61 -23.60 24.72
CA PRO A 142 9.76 -22.79 25.10
C PRO A 142 9.77 -21.45 24.36
N ARG A 143 9.85 -20.34 25.09
CA ARG A 143 9.59 -18.97 24.60
C ARG A 143 10.28 -18.61 23.28
N LEU A 144 11.61 -18.73 23.21
CA LEU A 144 12.36 -18.38 22.00
C LEU A 144 12.14 -19.36 20.84
N SER A 145 11.86 -20.64 21.14
CA SER A 145 11.52 -21.63 20.13
C SER A 145 10.13 -21.34 19.55
N ALA A 146 9.15 -21.09 20.40
CA ALA A 146 7.80 -20.69 20.01
C ALA A 146 7.83 -19.46 19.10
N TYR A 147 8.62 -18.45 19.48
CA TYR A 147 8.79 -17.25 18.68
C TYR A 147 9.53 -17.50 17.36
N ALA A 148 10.51 -18.41 17.32
CA ALA A 148 11.14 -18.80 16.05
C ALA A 148 10.17 -19.49 15.08
N TRP A 149 9.31 -20.38 15.59
CA TRP A 149 8.28 -21.05 14.78
C TRP A 149 7.17 -20.09 14.32
N ASP A 150 6.81 -19.13 15.16
CA ASP A 150 5.92 -18.02 14.80
C ASP A 150 6.52 -17.19 13.65
N LEU A 151 7.74 -16.67 13.82
CA LEU A 151 8.44 -15.92 12.77
C LEU A 151 8.63 -16.72 11.49
N GLY A 152 8.94 -18.02 11.58
CA GLY A 152 9.07 -18.90 10.43
C GLY A 152 7.75 -19.10 9.68
N GLY A 153 6.65 -19.26 10.42
CA GLY A 153 5.30 -19.35 9.85
C GLY A 153 4.91 -18.06 9.14
N SER A 154 5.11 -16.92 9.79
CA SER A 154 4.93 -15.58 9.23
C SER A 154 5.75 -15.40 7.95
N LEU A 155 7.07 -15.61 7.98
CA LEU A 155 7.94 -15.49 6.80
C LEU A 155 7.46 -16.34 5.62
N CYS A 156 7.07 -17.59 5.87
CA CYS A 156 6.51 -18.46 4.85
C CYS A 156 5.18 -17.91 4.31
N GLY A 157 4.30 -17.39 5.18
CA GLY A 157 3.05 -16.74 4.80
C GLY A 157 3.26 -15.56 3.87
N THR A 158 4.21 -14.67 4.19
CA THR A 158 4.57 -13.52 3.35
C THR A 158 5.10 -13.95 1.99
N LEU A 159 6.03 -14.91 1.95
CA LEU A 159 6.61 -15.41 0.70
C LEU A 159 5.56 -16.11 -0.18
N CYS A 160 4.71 -16.95 0.42
CA CYS A 160 3.61 -17.59 -0.28
C CYS A 160 2.62 -16.57 -0.84
N PHE A 161 2.27 -15.52 -0.08
CA PHE A 161 1.42 -14.44 -0.58
C PHE A 161 2.08 -13.64 -1.72
N GLY A 162 3.40 -13.42 -1.63
CA GLY A 162 4.18 -12.82 -2.71
C GLY A 162 4.14 -13.63 -4.00
N LEU A 163 4.37 -14.95 -3.91
CA LEU A 163 4.23 -15.88 -5.04
C LEU A 163 2.80 -15.94 -5.57
N PHE A 164 1.81 -15.89 -4.68
CA PHE A 164 0.40 -15.84 -5.06
C PHE A 164 0.06 -14.57 -5.85
N SER A 165 0.70 -13.45 -5.48
CA SER A 165 0.55 -12.16 -6.15
C SER A 165 1.19 -12.14 -7.54
N LEU A 166 2.36 -12.77 -7.70
CA LEU A 166 3.05 -12.95 -8.98
C LEU A 166 2.24 -13.72 -10.01
N LEU A 167 1.48 -14.70 -9.54
CA LEU A 167 0.69 -15.59 -10.39
C LEU A 167 -0.73 -15.07 -10.63
N HIS A 168 -1.01 -13.81 -10.29
CA HIS A 168 -2.28 -13.14 -10.56
C HIS A 168 -3.51 -13.87 -9.98
N PHE A 169 -3.34 -14.55 -8.84
CA PHE A 169 -4.39 -15.39 -8.28
C PHE A 169 -5.54 -14.60 -7.66
N SER A 170 -6.74 -15.19 -7.74
CA SER A 170 -7.97 -14.66 -7.13
C SER A 170 -7.94 -14.76 -5.60
N PRO A 171 -8.36 -13.71 -4.86
CA PRO A 171 -8.57 -13.76 -3.40
C PRO A 171 -9.53 -14.86 -2.94
N VAL A 172 -10.43 -15.33 -3.81
CA VAL A 172 -11.32 -16.47 -3.51
C VAL A 172 -10.51 -17.74 -3.24
N LEU A 173 -9.48 -18.00 -4.04
CA LEU A 173 -8.62 -19.17 -3.88
C LEU A 173 -7.74 -19.04 -2.63
N GLY A 174 -7.22 -17.84 -2.36
CA GLY A 174 -6.46 -17.57 -1.14
C GLY A 174 -7.30 -17.79 0.12
N MET A 175 -8.55 -17.31 0.11
CA MET A 175 -9.49 -17.54 1.20
C MET A 175 -9.84 -19.02 1.34
N GLY A 176 -10.01 -19.73 0.22
CA GLY A 176 -10.16 -21.19 0.22
C GLY A 176 -9.00 -21.89 0.92
N GLY A 177 -7.77 -21.46 0.64
CA GLY A 177 -6.56 -21.95 1.33
C GLY A 177 -6.61 -21.71 2.85
N VAL A 178 -6.93 -20.49 3.28
CA VAL A 178 -7.09 -20.15 4.71
C VAL A 178 -8.15 -21.04 5.38
N MET A 179 -9.28 -21.25 4.71
CA MET A 179 -10.37 -22.10 5.21
C MET A 179 -9.96 -23.58 5.33
N LEU A 180 -9.19 -24.10 4.37
CA LEU A 180 -8.65 -25.46 4.42
C LEU A 180 -7.66 -25.62 5.59
N LEU A 181 -6.76 -24.64 5.80
CA LEU A 181 -5.84 -24.66 6.94
C LEU A 181 -6.60 -24.62 8.27
N TYR A 182 -7.63 -23.78 8.38
CA TYR A 182 -8.52 -23.76 9.55
C TYR A 182 -9.18 -25.13 9.79
N LEU A 183 -9.70 -25.78 8.76
CA LEU A 183 -10.32 -27.10 8.88
C LEU A 183 -9.30 -28.16 9.33
N GLY A 184 -8.06 -28.10 8.84
CA GLY A 184 -6.96 -28.99 9.24
C GLY A 184 -6.55 -28.83 10.71
N LEU A 185 -6.66 -27.63 11.27
CA LEU A 185 -6.43 -27.35 12.70
C LEU A 185 -7.65 -27.69 13.58
N THR A 186 -8.82 -27.85 12.98
CA THR A 186 -10.09 -28.03 13.70
C THR A 186 -10.48 -29.51 13.78
N PRO A 187 -10.95 -30.01 14.94
CA PRO A 187 -11.43 -31.39 15.05
C PRO A 187 -12.54 -31.72 14.04
N TRP A 188 -12.45 -32.88 13.40
CA TRP A 188 -13.40 -33.35 12.37
C TRP A 188 -14.87 -33.29 12.79
N ARG A 189 -15.17 -33.46 14.09
CA ARG A 189 -16.54 -33.33 14.65
C ARG A 189 -17.18 -31.97 14.38
N ARG A 190 -16.38 -30.91 14.19
CA ARG A 190 -16.87 -29.55 13.88
C ARG A 190 -17.01 -29.30 12.39
N TRP A 191 -16.55 -30.20 11.53
CA TRP A 191 -16.64 -30.03 10.08
C TRP A 191 -18.09 -30.03 9.59
N ALA A 192 -18.97 -30.81 10.23
CA ALA A 192 -20.40 -30.85 9.90
C ALA A 192 -21.07 -29.45 9.94
N TRP A 193 -20.60 -28.56 10.83
CA TRP A 193 -21.04 -27.16 10.88
C TRP A 193 -20.14 -26.22 10.08
N SER A 194 -18.82 -26.41 10.14
CA SER A 194 -17.87 -25.47 9.56
C SER A 194 -17.88 -25.50 8.04
N VAL A 195 -17.94 -26.70 7.43
CA VAL A 195 -17.85 -26.86 5.97
C VAL A 195 -19.02 -26.16 5.25
N PRO A 196 -20.30 -26.34 5.62
CA PRO A 196 -21.40 -25.64 4.96
C PRO A 196 -21.29 -24.12 5.03
N VAL A 197 -20.91 -23.57 6.19
CA VAL A 197 -20.75 -22.12 6.37
C VAL A 197 -19.61 -21.59 5.50
N LEU A 198 -18.45 -22.24 5.52
CA LEU A 198 -17.29 -21.83 4.72
C LEU A 198 -17.55 -21.98 3.22
N ALA A 199 -18.25 -23.04 2.80
CA ALA A 199 -18.65 -23.24 1.41
C ALA A 199 -19.63 -22.16 0.93
N LEU A 200 -20.62 -21.79 1.76
CA LEU A 200 -21.54 -20.69 1.46
C LEU A 200 -20.79 -19.36 1.32
N VAL A 201 -19.81 -19.11 2.18
CA VAL A 201 -18.98 -17.90 2.15
C VAL A 201 -18.13 -17.86 0.88
N LEU A 202 -17.43 -18.94 0.53
CA LEU A 202 -16.66 -19.02 -0.72
C LEU A 202 -17.55 -18.86 -1.95
N PHE A 203 -18.74 -19.48 -1.94
CA PHE A 203 -19.73 -19.30 -2.99
C PHE A 203 -20.17 -17.84 -3.10
N GLY A 204 -20.46 -17.18 -1.98
CA GLY A 204 -20.80 -15.75 -1.96
C GLY A 204 -19.70 -14.86 -2.54
N MET A 205 -18.44 -15.11 -2.19
CA MET A 205 -17.31 -14.39 -2.77
C MET A 205 -17.16 -14.63 -4.28
N ALA A 206 -17.29 -15.88 -4.72
CA ALA A 206 -17.20 -16.24 -6.13
C ALA A 206 -18.35 -15.65 -6.96
N ALA A 207 -19.58 -15.70 -6.43
CA ALA A 207 -20.78 -15.18 -7.08
C ALA A 207 -20.79 -13.65 -7.14
N ALA A 208 -20.14 -12.98 -6.20
CA ALA A 208 -20.02 -11.52 -6.21
C ALA A 208 -19.01 -11.01 -7.24
N ASN A 209 -18.02 -11.80 -7.64
CA ASN A 209 -17.02 -11.38 -8.62
C ASN A 209 -17.52 -11.62 -10.06
N ASP A 210 -17.19 -10.69 -10.94
CA ASP A 210 -17.44 -10.87 -12.37
C ASP A 210 -16.52 -11.99 -12.89
N ARG A 211 -17.03 -12.86 -13.77
CA ARG A 211 -16.22 -13.95 -14.34
C ARG A 211 -15.05 -13.41 -15.19
N ALA A 212 -15.19 -12.20 -15.72
CA ALA A 212 -14.15 -11.50 -16.47
C ALA A 212 -13.10 -10.80 -15.58
N THR A 213 -13.19 -10.92 -14.26
CA THR A 213 -12.26 -10.25 -13.34
C THR A 213 -10.84 -10.78 -13.50
N ARG A 214 -9.89 -9.86 -13.65
CA ARG A 214 -8.45 -10.12 -13.62
C ARG A 214 -7.84 -9.48 -12.38
N TRP A 215 -6.91 -10.19 -11.74
CA TRP A 215 -6.22 -9.70 -10.55
C TRP A 215 -4.77 -9.39 -10.89
N SER A 216 -4.42 -8.10 -10.93
CA SER A 216 -3.02 -7.69 -11.00
C SER A 216 -2.45 -7.52 -9.59
N PRO A 217 -1.12 -7.41 -9.43
CA PRO A 217 -0.53 -7.11 -8.13
C PRO A 217 -1.05 -5.82 -7.48
N TYR A 218 -1.63 -4.90 -8.26
CA TYR A 218 -2.09 -3.59 -7.81
C TYR A 218 -3.63 -3.45 -7.78
N TYR A 219 -4.35 -4.12 -8.69
CA TYR A 219 -5.75 -3.83 -8.97
C TYR A 219 -6.62 -5.08 -9.13
N HIS A 220 -7.89 -4.93 -8.76
CA HIS A 220 -8.99 -5.73 -9.28
C HIS A 220 -9.46 -5.11 -10.61
N ILE A 221 -9.28 -5.78 -11.74
CA ILE A 221 -9.51 -5.20 -13.07
C ILE A 221 -10.66 -5.91 -13.78
N VAL A 222 -11.57 -5.13 -14.37
CA VAL A 222 -12.65 -5.63 -15.24
C VAL A 222 -12.69 -4.78 -16.50
N VAL A 223 -12.78 -5.45 -17.66
CA VAL A 223 -12.95 -4.79 -18.96
C VAL A 223 -14.41 -4.96 -19.38
N ARG A 224 -15.07 -3.85 -19.72
CA ARG A 224 -16.45 -3.84 -20.19
C ARG A 224 -16.57 -3.19 -21.56
N ASP A 225 -17.43 -3.73 -22.40
CA ASP A 225 -17.85 -3.02 -23.60
C ASP A 225 -18.60 -1.74 -23.19
N LEU A 226 -18.24 -0.60 -23.77
CA LEU A 226 -18.83 0.70 -23.42
C LEU A 226 -20.32 0.77 -23.77
N ALA A 227 -20.73 0.15 -24.88
CA ALA A 227 -22.09 0.22 -25.39
C ALA A 227 -23.00 -0.79 -24.68
N THR A 228 -22.58 -2.06 -24.57
CA THR A 228 -23.41 -3.12 -23.97
C THR A 228 -23.26 -3.20 -22.44
N LYS A 229 -22.17 -2.64 -21.89
CA LYS A 229 -21.75 -2.76 -20.47
C LYS A 229 -21.41 -4.19 -20.03
N GLU A 230 -21.39 -5.14 -20.96
CA GLU A 230 -21.02 -6.52 -20.70
C GLU A 230 -19.54 -6.62 -20.38
N ALA A 231 -19.20 -7.46 -19.38
CA ALA A 231 -17.81 -7.72 -19.04
C ALA A 231 -17.23 -8.80 -19.96
N LEU A 232 -15.99 -8.59 -20.41
CA LEU A 232 -15.35 -9.40 -21.44
C LEU A 232 -14.06 -10.04 -20.93
N THR A 233 -13.94 -11.35 -21.14
CA THR A 233 -12.72 -12.12 -20.86
C THR A 233 -11.72 -12.07 -22.00
N GLU A 234 -12.17 -11.85 -23.23
CA GLU A 234 -11.35 -11.82 -24.43
C GLU A 234 -11.85 -10.71 -25.37
N ALA A 235 -10.93 -10.16 -26.16
CA ALA A 235 -11.27 -9.16 -27.15
C ALA A 235 -11.97 -9.82 -28.36
N PRO A 236 -12.87 -9.11 -29.05
CA PRO A 236 -13.46 -9.61 -30.30
C PRO A 236 -12.39 -9.95 -31.35
N PRO A 237 -12.55 -11.06 -32.10
CA PRO A 237 -11.58 -11.44 -33.11
C PRO A 237 -11.49 -10.37 -34.22
N GLY A 238 -10.27 -10.09 -34.69
CA GLY A 238 -10.04 -9.11 -35.76
C GLY A 238 -10.22 -7.65 -35.34
N LEU A 239 -10.22 -7.34 -34.03
CA LEU A 239 -10.38 -5.98 -33.50
C LEU A 239 -9.45 -4.95 -34.17
N ALA A 240 -8.19 -5.33 -34.45
CA ALA A 240 -7.20 -4.46 -35.07
C ALA A 240 -7.58 -3.97 -36.48
N THR A 241 -8.38 -4.75 -37.21
CA THR A 241 -8.81 -4.46 -38.59
C THR A 241 -10.30 -4.14 -38.72
N MET A 242 -11.04 -4.21 -37.61
CA MET A 242 -12.48 -4.00 -37.56
C MET A 242 -12.86 -2.55 -37.93
N GLN A 243 -13.91 -2.41 -38.74
CA GLN A 243 -14.64 -1.14 -38.92
C GLN A 243 -15.68 -1.02 -37.80
N ASP A 244 -15.80 0.18 -37.24
CA ASP A 244 -16.54 0.45 -36.00
C ASP A 244 -16.09 -0.42 -34.82
N PRO A 245 -14.79 -0.45 -34.48
CA PRO A 245 -14.32 -1.26 -33.37
C PRO A 245 -14.94 -0.77 -32.05
N PRO A 246 -15.46 -1.68 -31.20
CA PRO A 246 -16.01 -1.30 -29.90
C PRO A 246 -14.97 -0.57 -29.05
N LEU A 247 -15.48 0.26 -28.13
CA LEU A 247 -14.69 0.92 -27.10
C LEU A 247 -14.87 0.13 -25.80
N PHE A 248 -13.78 -0.07 -25.08
CA PHE A 248 -13.77 -0.83 -23.84
C PHE A 248 -13.45 0.07 -22.66
N VAL A 249 -14.30 0.06 -21.65
CA VAL A 249 -14.01 0.68 -20.37
C VAL A 249 -13.21 -0.30 -19.54
N VAL A 250 -12.00 0.10 -19.18
CA VAL A 250 -11.18 -0.62 -18.20
C VAL A 250 -11.45 0.00 -16.85
N SER A 251 -11.91 -0.83 -15.92
CA SER A 251 -12.18 -0.42 -14.54
C SER A 251 -11.23 -1.11 -13.57
N VAL A 252 -10.67 -0.34 -12.65
CA VAL A 252 -9.84 -0.83 -11.54
C VAL A 252 -10.54 -0.58 -10.23
N ASN A 253 -10.54 -1.56 -9.33
CA ASN A 253 -11.17 -1.47 -8.00
C ASN A 253 -12.62 -0.94 -8.04
N GLN A 254 -13.37 -1.31 -9.09
CA GLN A 254 -14.77 -0.93 -9.39
C GLN A 254 -14.99 0.46 -10.01
N ASP A 255 -13.92 1.18 -10.31
CA ASP A 255 -13.99 2.53 -10.85
C ASP A 255 -13.36 2.64 -12.22
N PHE A 256 -13.78 3.66 -12.95
CA PHE A 256 -13.22 4.00 -14.25
C PHE A 256 -11.71 4.25 -14.14
N TYR A 257 -10.92 3.59 -15.00
CA TYR A 257 -9.48 3.83 -15.11
C TYR A 257 -9.14 4.51 -16.44
N HIS A 258 -9.44 3.83 -17.56
CA HIS A 258 -9.29 4.39 -18.89
C HIS A 258 -10.23 3.71 -19.89
N ILE A 259 -10.16 4.16 -21.16
CA ILE A 259 -10.86 3.54 -22.28
C ILE A 259 -9.83 3.02 -23.26
N ASP A 260 -9.96 1.74 -23.62
CA ASP A 260 -9.23 1.13 -24.72
C ASP A 260 -10.08 1.13 -26.00
N GLY A 261 -9.45 1.42 -27.13
CA GLY A 261 -10.13 1.54 -28.41
C GLY A 261 -9.28 2.26 -29.45
N SER A 262 -9.87 2.50 -30.62
CA SER A 262 -9.22 3.25 -31.70
C SER A 262 -9.41 4.73 -31.49
N GLN A 263 -8.33 5.51 -31.51
CA GLN A 263 -8.42 6.98 -31.57
C GLN A 263 -8.59 7.49 -33.00
N ASN A 264 -8.46 6.62 -34.02
CA ASN A 264 -8.62 7.02 -35.41
C ASN A 264 -10.10 7.14 -35.79
N PRO A 265 -10.66 8.36 -35.99
CA PRO A 265 -12.08 8.52 -36.31
C PRO A 265 -12.46 7.93 -37.68
N ALA A 266 -11.47 7.73 -38.58
CA ALA A 266 -11.70 7.11 -39.89
C ALA A 266 -12.03 5.61 -39.81
N ARG A 267 -11.84 4.98 -38.64
CA ARG A 267 -12.25 3.60 -38.37
C ARG A 267 -13.70 3.49 -37.91
N TYR A 268 -14.40 4.61 -37.83
CA TYR A 268 -15.77 4.68 -37.35
C TYR A 268 -16.70 5.24 -38.43
N SER A 269 -17.91 4.71 -38.49
CA SER A 269 -18.99 5.23 -39.30
C SER A 269 -19.28 6.69 -38.92
N PRO A 270 -19.49 7.59 -39.91
CA PRO A 270 -19.79 8.99 -39.64
C PRO A 270 -21.01 9.16 -38.72
N GLY A 271 -20.88 9.99 -37.69
CA GLY A 271 -21.95 10.25 -36.71
C GLY A 271 -22.17 9.14 -35.69
N SER A 272 -21.35 8.08 -35.68
CA SER A 272 -21.39 7.09 -34.62
C SER A 272 -20.92 7.68 -33.28
N HIS A 273 -21.57 7.29 -32.19
CA HIS A 273 -21.19 7.75 -30.85
C HIS A 273 -19.75 7.36 -30.48
N ALA A 274 -19.32 6.16 -30.89
CA ALA A 274 -17.94 5.70 -30.69
C ALA A 274 -16.94 6.56 -31.49
N GLY A 275 -17.27 6.94 -32.73
CA GLY A 275 -16.44 7.84 -33.54
C GLY A 275 -16.31 9.25 -32.94
N GLU A 276 -17.39 9.79 -32.36
CA GLU A 276 -17.34 11.07 -31.64
C GLU A 276 -16.43 11.00 -30.40
N LEU A 277 -16.51 9.90 -29.64
CA LEU A 277 -15.67 9.70 -28.46
C LEU A 277 -14.19 9.51 -28.84
N ALA A 278 -13.91 8.73 -29.89
CA ALA A 278 -12.58 8.56 -30.45
C ALA A 278 -11.99 9.91 -30.92
N ALA A 279 -12.79 10.75 -31.57
CA ALA A 279 -12.36 12.09 -31.98
C ALA A 279 -12.01 12.99 -30.78
N LYS A 280 -12.80 12.92 -29.69
CA LYS A 280 -12.51 13.65 -28.44
C LYS A 280 -11.22 13.17 -27.79
N GLN A 281 -10.99 11.85 -27.70
CA GLN A 281 -9.75 11.28 -27.17
C GLN A 281 -8.55 11.70 -28.02
N LYS A 282 -8.64 11.56 -29.34
CA LYS A 282 -7.60 12.01 -30.27
C LYS A 282 -7.28 13.50 -30.08
N ALA A 283 -8.30 14.34 -29.89
CA ALA A 283 -8.09 15.77 -29.63
C ALA A 283 -7.32 15.97 -28.31
N GLN A 284 -7.75 15.32 -27.23
CA GLN A 284 -7.10 15.40 -25.91
C GLN A 284 -5.63 14.98 -25.94
N TYR A 285 -5.31 13.82 -26.52
CA TYR A 285 -3.94 13.28 -26.54
C TYR A 285 -3.05 13.88 -27.63
N ARG A 286 -3.59 14.76 -28.50
CA ARG A 286 -2.79 15.53 -29.47
C ARG A 286 -2.31 16.89 -28.97
N VAL A 287 -2.81 17.38 -27.84
CA VAL A 287 -2.40 18.67 -27.25
C VAL A 287 -0.88 18.81 -27.11
N PRO A 288 -0.10 17.80 -26.65
CA PRO A 288 1.36 17.86 -26.62
C PRO A 288 2.00 18.23 -27.96
N TYR A 289 1.47 17.68 -29.06
CA TYR A 289 2.02 17.83 -30.40
C TYR A 289 1.48 19.05 -31.14
N ILE A 290 0.31 19.56 -30.75
CA ILE A 290 -0.19 20.86 -31.22
C ILE A 290 0.71 21.99 -30.70
N LEU A 291 1.10 21.92 -29.42
CA LEU A 291 1.94 22.94 -28.78
C LEU A 291 3.41 22.80 -29.15
N SER A 292 3.95 21.58 -29.07
CA SER A 292 5.38 21.35 -29.26
C SER A 292 5.78 21.03 -30.70
N GLY A 293 4.83 20.75 -31.59
CA GLY A 293 5.09 20.17 -32.91
C GLY A 293 5.40 18.67 -32.85
N PRO A 294 5.68 18.02 -34.00
CA PRO A 294 6.14 16.63 -34.05
C PRO A 294 7.44 16.42 -33.26
N ARG A 295 7.57 15.25 -32.62
CA ARG A 295 8.70 14.90 -31.73
C ARG A 295 9.17 13.48 -32.04
N GLN A 296 10.48 13.25 -32.08
CA GLN A 296 11.04 11.96 -32.53
C GLN A 296 11.15 10.97 -31.39
N ARG A 297 11.80 11.38 -30.28
CA ARG A 297 12.03 10.56 -29.09
C ARG A 297 11.14 11.04 -27.93
N VAL A 298 10.14 10.23 -27.58
CA VAL A 298 9.11 10.57 -26.59
C VAL A 298 9.17 9.61 -25.39
N LEU A 299 9.08 10.15 -24.18
CA LEU A 299 8.83 9.38 -22.96
C LEU A 299 7.39 9.63 -22.50
N VAL A 300 6.60 8.56 -22.42
CA VAL A 300 5.25 8.56 -21.85
C VAL A 300 5.31 7.96 -20.45
N VAL A 301 5.07 8.79 -19.44
CA VAL A 301 5.05 8.39 -18.03
C VAL A 301 3.61 8.06 -17.64
N GLY A 302 3.36 6.82 -17.20
CA GLY A 302 2.01 6.32 -16.87
C GLY A 302 1.19 6.02 -18.12
N ALA A 303 1.70 5.13 -18.97
CA ALA A 303 1.14 4.91 -20.30
C ALA A 303 -0.26 4.27 -20.32
N GLY A 304 -0.66 3.54 -19.26
CA GLY A 304 -1.99 2.98 -19.11
C GLY A 304 -2.42 2.16 -20.33
N GLY A 305 -3.56 2.54 -20.92
CA GLY A 305 -4.12 1.92 -22.13
C GLY A 305 -3.39 2.28 -23.44
N GLY A 306 -2.35 3.12 -23.37
CA GLY A 306 -1.56 3.54 -24.53
C GLY A 306 -2.14 4.73 -25.29
N ALA A 307 -3.06 5.49 -24.70
CA ALA A 307 -3.71 6.62 -25.36
C ALA A 307 -2.72 7.75 -25.75
N ASP A 308 -1.79 8.09 -24.86
CA ASP A 308 -0.69 9.02 -25.16
C ASP A 308 0.28 8.47 -26.22
N VAL A 309 0.48 7.14 -26.24
CA VAL A 309 1.33 6.45 -27.21
C VAL A 309 0.70 6.51 -28.59
N GLN A 310 -0.61 6.29 -28.73
CA GLN A 310 -1.34 6.51 -29.97
C GLN A 310 -1.21 7.95 -30.45
N GLY A 311 -1.32 8.92 -29.54
CA GLY A 311 -1.07 10.34 -29.83
C GLY A 311 0.34 10.59 -30.38
N ALA A 312 1.36 9.97 -29.77
CA ALA A 312 2.75 10.06 -30.21
C ALA A 312 2.97 9.44 -31.60
N LEU A 313 2.45 8.23 -31.83
CA LEU A 313 2.55 7.52 -33.10
C LEU A 313 1.86 8.32 -34.22
N ALA A 314 0.66 8.85 -33.94
CA ALA A 314 -0.09 9.68 -34.89
C ALA A 314 0.59 11.03 -35.19
N ALA A 315 1.42 11.53 -34.27
CA ALA A 315 2.25 12.71 -34.47
C ALA A 315 3.59 12.42 -35.18
N GLY A 316 3.88 11.15 -35.48
CA GLY A 316 5.07 10.73 -36.23
C GLY A 316 6.31 10.47 -35.37
N ALA A 317 6.14 10.18 -34.07
CA ALA A 317 7.27 9.74 -33.24
C ALA A 317 7.92 8.47 -33.80
N SER A 318 9.24 8.40 -33.71
CA SER A 318 10.06 7.28 -34.20
C SER A 318 10.53 6.36 -33.10
N TYR A 319 10.58 6.86 -31.86
CA TYR A 319 10.98 6.11 -30.68
C TYR A 319 10.16 6.57 -29.46
N ILE A 320 9.43 5.65 -28.84
CA ILE A 320 8.58 5.94 -27.68
C ILE A 320 8.93 4.97 -26.55
N ASP A 321 9.40 5.49 -25.42
CA ASP A 321 9.39 4.72 -24.17
C ASP A 321 8.04 4.93 -23.49
N ALA A 322 7.29 3.84 -23.29
CA ALA A 322 6.01 3.84 -22.58
C ALA A 322 6.18 3.13 -21.24
N VAL A 323 5.99 3.85 -20.13
CA VAL A 323 6.19 3.30 -18.79
C VAL A 323 4.83 3.04 -18.13
N GLU A 324 4.54 1.80 -17.81
CA GLU A 324 3.31 1.37 -17.12
C GLU A 324 3.68 0.46 -15.94
N ILE A 325 3.13 0.71 -14.76
CA ILE A 325 3.50 -0.05 -13.56
C ILE A 325 2.80 -1.41 -13.49
N ASP A 326 1.61 -1.53 -14.08
CA ASP A 326 0.77 -2.72 -13.99
C ASP A 326 0.88 -3.61 -15.27
N PRO A 327 1.46 -4.82 -15.16
CA PRO A 327 1.61 -5.72 -16.30
C PRO A 327 0.27 -6.18 -16.89
N ILE A 328 -0.79 -6.31 -16.08
CA ILE A 328 -2.10 -6.75 -16.56
C ILE A 328 -2.81 -5.62 -17.31
N VAL A 329 -2.66 -4.37 -16.87
CA VAL A 329 -3.19 -3.20 -17.61
C VAL A 329 -2.54 -3.12 -19.00
N ALA A 330 -1.21 -3.27 -19.06
CA ALA A 330 -0.50 -3.27 -20.33
C ALA A 330 -0.91 -4.45 -21.24
N ASP A 331 -1.12 -5.64 -20.66
CA ASP A 331 -1.60 -6.81 -21.39
C ASP A 331 -3.04 -6.64 -21.89
N ILE A 332 -3.92 -6.02 -21.11
CA ILE A 332 -5.28 -5.67 -21.53
C ILE A 332 -5.22 -4.78 -22.76
N SER A 333 -4.42 -3.71 -22.73
CA SER A 333 -4.28 -2.81 -23.87
C SER A 333 -3.76 -3.52 -25.12
N ARG A 334 -2.81 -4.46 -25.01
CA ARG A 334 -2.34 -5.25 -26.17
C ARG A 334 -3.47 -6.01 -26.88
N HIS A 335 -4.50 -6.42 -26.16
CA HIS A 335 -5.59 -7.24 -26.70
C HIS A 335 -6.88 -6.43 -27.00
N PHE A 336 -7.23 -5.49 -26.13
CA PHE A 336 -8.49 -4.72 -26.20
C PHE A 336 -8.32 -3.35 -26.85
N ASN A 337 -7.10 -2.85 -27.00
CA ASN A 337 -6.90 -1.60 -27.72
C ASN A 337 -6.89 -1.84 -29.23
N ALA A 338 -7.90 -1.33 -29.93
CA ALA A 338 -8.08 -1.59 -31.35
C ALA A 338 -6.94 -1.07 -32.24
N ASP A 339 -6.17 -0.07 -31.80
CA ASP A 339 -5.02 0.44 -32.56
C ASP A 339 -3.70 -0.27 -32.20
N ALA A 340 -3.73 -1.20 -31.24
CA ALA A 340 -2.60 -2.01 -30.79
C ALA A 340 -1.28 -1.23 -30.61
N PRO A 341 -1.27 -0.10 -29.87
CA PRO A 341 -0.12 0.80 -29.82
C PRO A 341 1.16 0.12 -29.30
N TYR A 342 1.02 -0.81 -28.34
CA TYR A 342 2.15 -1.55 -27.78
C TYR A 342 2.71 -2.66 -28.70
N ALA A 343 2.09 -2.92 -29.85
CA ALA A 343 2.61 -3.82 -30.86
C ALA A 343 3.42 -3.10 -31.96
N ASP A 344 3.38 -1.75 -32.01
CA ASP A 344 4.16 -0.97 -32.97
C ASP A 344 5.66 -1.07 -32.63
N PRO A 345 6.56 -1.37 -33.60
CA PRO A 345 7.98 -1.55 -33.36
C PRO A 345 8.71 -0.29 -32.86
N ARG A 346 8.07 0.89 -32.95
CA ARG A 346 8.60 2.16 -32.42
C ARG A 346 8.35 2.32 -30.92
N VAL A 347 7.55 1.43 -30.32
CA VAL A 347 7.13 1.52 -28.92
C VAL A 347 7.88 0.51 -28.06
N HIS A 348 8.55 1.02 -27.05
CA HIS A 348 9.27 0.26 -26.04
C HIS A 348 8.50 0.35 -24.73
N LEU A 349 7.67 -0.67 -24.48
CA LEU A 349 6.89 -0.77 -23.24
C LEU A 349 7.77 -1.28 -22.10
N HIS A 350 7.89 -0.48 -21.05
CA HIS A 350 8.60 -0.79 -19.81
C HIS A 350 7.59 -1.01 -18.69
N VAL A 351 7.54 -2.23 -18.14
CA VAL A 351 6.75 -2.52 -16.95
C VAL A 351 7.56 -2.17 -15.72
N ASP A 352 7.52 -0.90 -15.32
CA ASP A 352 8.27 -0.35 -14.19
C ASP A 352 7.54 0.83 -13.55
N ASP A 353 7.94 1.17 -12.33
CA ASP A 353 7.54 2.42 -11.69
C ASP A 353 8.14 3.63 -12.42
N ALA A 354 7.32 4.66 -12.63
CA ALA A 354 7.71 5.87 -13.34
C ALA A 354 8.90 6.61 -12.70
N ARG A 355 8.92 6.72 -11.37
CA ARG A 355 10.01 7.40 -10.65
C ARG A 355 11.32 6.61 -10.76
N SER A 356 11.24 5.28 -10.64
CA SER A 356 12.35 4.35 -10.87
C SER A 356 12.91 4.48 -12.30
N PHE A 357 12.05 4.45 -13.31
CA PHE A 357 12.46 4.56 -14.71
C PHE A 357 13.14 5.90 -14.99
N ILE A 358 12.54 7.02 -14.56
CA ILE A 358 13.10 8.38 -14.73
C ILE A 358 14.51 8.47 -14.14
N SER A 359 14.78 7.80 -13.00
CA SER A 359 16.10 7.83 -12.36
C SER A 359 17.20 7.09 -13.14
N GLN A 360 16.83 6.18 -14.03
CA GLN A 360 17.74 5.31 -14.80
C GLN A 360 17.82 5.71 -16.28
N ALA A 361 16.82 6.42 -16.78
CA ALA A 361 16.72 6.85 -18.15
C ALA A 361 17.88 7.77 -18.56
N GLN A 362 18.33 7.60 -19.80
CA GLN A 362 19.38 8.44 -20.36
C GLN A 362 18.78 9.70 -20.99
N PRO A 363 19.36 10.90 -20.75
CA PRO A 363 18.88 12.13 -21.35
C PRO A 363 18.81 12.10 -22.89
N GLY A 364 18.12 13.09 -23.46
CA GLY A 364 17.99 13.29 -24.90
C GLY A 364 16.56 13.17 -25.45
N TYR A 365 15.54 13.16 -24.60
CA TYR A 365 14.15 13.14 -25.06
C TYR A 365 13.73 14.49 -25.66
N ASP A 366 12.94 14.44 -26.74
CA ASP A 366 12.32 15.63 -27.32
C ASP A 366 11.05 16.02 -26.55
N LEU A 367 10.37 15.04 -25.96
CA LEU A 367 9.15 15.21 -25.19
C LEU A 367 9.13 14.22 -24.04
N VAL A 368 8.85 14.71 -22.84
CA VAL A 368 8.48 13.88 -21.69
C VAL A 368 7.05 14.27 -21.32
N THR A 369 6.12 13.33 -21.34
CA THR A 369 4.70 13.57 -21.07
C THR A 369 4.23 12.77 -19.86
N PHE A 370 3.61 13.48 -18.92
CA PHE A 370 2.81 12.92 -17.82
C PHE A 370 1.36 13.03 -18.28
N GLY A 371 0.79 11.93 -18.78
CA GLY A 371 -0.52 11.92 -19.43
C GLY A 371 -1.61 11.34 -18.54
N TYR A 372 -2.33 12.16 -17.76
CA TYR A 372 -3.45 11.71 -16.92
C TYR A 372 -3.10 10.48 -16.05
N LEU A 373 -1.84 10.44 -15.58
CA LEU A 373 -1.33 9.40 -14.72
C LEU A 373 -1.97 9.62 -13.35
N ASP A 374 -3.07 8.93 -13.09
CA ASP A 374 -3.79 9.00 -11.81
C ASP A 374 -3.85 7.59 -11.23
N SER A 375 -3.40 7.43 -9.98
CA SER A 375 -3.56 6.15 -9.28
C SER A 375 -4.80 6.13 -8.40
N GLN A 376 -5.53 5.02 -8.45
CA GLN A 376 -6.70 4.75 -7.58
C GLN A 376 -6.39 3.73 -6.48
N ALA A 377 -5.13 3.31 -6.37
CA ALA A 377 -4.63 2.45 -5.32
C ALA A 377 -3.64 3.21 -4.44
N LEU A 378 -3.58 2.79 -3.19
CA LEU A 378 -2.47 3.13 -2.32
C LEU A 378 -1.21 2.43 -2.81
N PHE A 379 -0.08 3.07 -2.55
CA PHE A 379 1.23 2.53 -2.84
C PHE A 379 1.48 1.24 -2.03
N SER A 380 1.22 1.32 -0.72
CA SER A 380 1.30 0.19 0.20
C SER A 380 0.20 0.34 1.22
N SER A 381 -0.40 -0.76 1.66
CA SER A 381 -1.33 -0.79 2.80
C SER A 381 -0.67 -0.53 4.16
N MET A 382 0.64 -0.27 4.16
CA MET A 382 1.44 0.08 5.33
C MET A 382 1.73 1.59 5.38
N SER A 383 1.41 2.35 4.32
CA SER A 383 1.61 3.80 4.27
C SER A 383 0.44 4.51 3.60
N ASN A 384 0.10 5.71 4.06
CA ASN A 384 -0.98 6.50 3.46
C ASN A 384 -0.61 7.18 2.12
N LEU A 385 0.48 6.75 1.50
CA LEU A 385 0.91 7.24 0.20
C LEU A 385 0.14 6.56 -0.93
N ARG A 386 -0.29 7.32 -1.95
CA ARG A 386 -0.86 6.76 -3.19
C ARG A 386 0.25 6.27 -4.12
N LEU A 387 -0.07 5.32 -5.00
CA LEU A 387 0.90 4.70 -5.91
C LEU A 387 1.66 5.73 -6.78
N ASP A 388 0.99 6.81 -7.15
CA ASP A 388 1.52 7.94 -7.93
C ASP A 388 2.18 9.04 -7.10
N GLY A 389 2.26 8.90 -5.76
CA GLY A 389 2.72 9.95 -4.86
C GLY A 389 4.14 10.43 -5.14
N PHE A 390 5.08 9.50 -5.36
CA PHE A 390 6.47 9.84 -5.71
C PHE A 390 6.65 10.30 -7.16
N VAL A 391 5.68 10.02 -8.03
CA VAL A 391 5.73 10.46 -9.44
C VAL A 391 5.44 11.95 -9.53
N TYR A 392 4.55 12.47 -8.68
CA TYR A 392 4.20 13.89 -8.59
C TYR A 392 4.90 14.63 -7.45
N THR A 393 6.21 14.46 -7.33
CA THR A 393 7.05 15.31 -6.49
C THR A 393 7.79 16.36 -7.32
N THR A 394 8.18 17.45 -6.66
CA THR A 394 9.02 18.48 -7.27
C THR A 394 10.33 17.88 -7.80
N GLU A 395 10.91 16.92 -7.07
CA GLU A 395 12.13 16.21 -7.46
C GLU A 395 11.90 15.29 -8.67
N SER A 396 10.75 14.61 -8.75
CA SER A 396 10.36 13.81 -9.91
C SER A 396 10.21 14.64 -11.18
N ILE A 397 9.48 15.76 -11.10
CA ILE A 397 9.32 16.69 -12.22
C ILE A 397 10.69 17.26 -12.64
N ARG A 398 11.58 17.57 -11.67
CA ARG A 398 12.94 18.06 -11.96
C ARG A 398 13.77 17.01 -12.69
N SER A 399 13.76 15.76 -12.22
CA SER A 399 14.46 14.66 -12.88
C SER A 399 13.95 14.44 -14.31
N ALA A 400 12.62 14.43 -14.50
CA ALA A 400 12.00 14.30 -15.81
C ALA A 400 12.37 15.45 -16.76
N TYR A 401 12.39 16.70 -16.27
CA TYR A 401 12.85 17.85 -17.03
C TYR A 401 14.35 17.76 -17.37
N GLY A 402 15.15 17.16 -16.50
CA GLY A 402 16.57 16.87 -16.73
C GLY A 402 16.83 15.93 -17.91
N LEU A 403 15.90 15.01 -18.21
CA LEU A 403 16.01 14.06 -19.32
C LEU A 403 15.83 14.69 -20.71
N LEU A 404 15.27 15.90 -20.80
CA LEU A 404 15.03 16.58 -22.07
C LEU A 404 16.32 17.08 -22.72
N ASN A 405 16.38 17.06 -24.05
CA ASN A 405 17.39 17.81 -24.80
C ASN A 405 17.11 19.34 -24.79
N ASP A 406 18.01 20.15 -25.37
CA ASP A 406 17.92 21.62 -25.33
C ASP A 406 16.66 22.21 -25.99
N GLN A 407 16.04 21.49 -26.92
CA GLN A 407 14.78 21.88 -27.56
C GLN A 407 13.57 21.08 -27.05
N GLY A 408 13.77 20.27 -26.01
CA GLY A 408 12.77 19.37 -25.48
C GLY A 408 11.67 20.10 -24.72
N VAL A 409 10.53 19.43 -24.57
CA VAL A 409 9.36 19.96 -23.88
C VAL A 409 8.91 18.98 -22.80
N LEU A 410 8.62 19.48 -21.61
CA LEU A 410 7.90 18.73 -20.59
C LEU A 410 6.42 19.05 -20.71
N MET A 411 5.59 18.02 -20.74
CA MET A 411 4.14 18.13 -20.74
C MET A 411 3.56 17.44 -19.51
N LEU A 412 2.66 18.11 -18.79
CA LEU A 412 1.95 17.55 -17.65
C LEU A 412 0.46 17.81 -17.79
N SER A 413 -0.30 16.75 -18.04
CA SER A 413 -1.76 16.76 -18.16
C SER A 413 -2.38 16.08 -16.96
N PHE A 414 -3.35 16.71 -16.30
CA PHE A 414 -3.92 16.22 -15.05
C PHE A 414 -5.41 16.56 -14.87
N GLY A 415 -6.18 15.65 -14.28
CA GLY A 415 -7.56 15.88 -13.84
C GLY A 415 -7.60 16.40 -12.40
N TYR A 416 -7.49 17.72 -12.20
CA TYR A 416 -7.20 18.28 -10.88
C TYR A 416 -8.35 18.16 -9.87
N GLY A 417 -9.61 18.04 -10.30
CA GLY A 417 -10.83 17.91 -9.47
C GLY A 417 -11.06 19.05 -8.46
N GLN A 418 -10.15 19.20 -7.49
CA GLN A 418 -10.06 20.31 -6.55
C GLN A 418 -9.06 21.37 -7.00
N HIS A 419 -9.44 22.65 -6.88
CA HIS A 419 -8.62 23.75 -7.39
C HIS A 419 -7.24 23.86 -6.74
N PHE A 420 -7.06 23.43 -5.48
CA PHE A 420 -5.74 23.48 -4.84
C PHE A 420 -4.71 22.56 -5.52
N VAL A 421 -5.14 21.47 -6.17
CA VAL A 421 -4.23 20.55 -6.86
C VAL A 421 -3.60 21.23 -8.07
N LEU A 422 -4.39 22.00 -8.83
CA LEU A 422 -3.89 22.87 -9.90
C LEU A 422 -2.80 23.82 -9.39
N LEU A 423 -3.06 24.51 -8.27
CA LEU A 423 -2.11 25.45 -7.68
C LEU A 423 -0.81 24.77 -7.24
N LYS A 424 -0.90 23.56 -6.68
CA LYS A 424 0.26 22.76 -6.28
C LYS A 424 1.06 22.31 -7.49
N LEU A 425 0.42 21.74 -8.51
CA LEU A 425 1.08 21.35 -9.75
C LEU A 425 1.80 22.53 -10.40
N TYR A 426 1.14 23.68 -10.52
CA TYR A 426 1.78 24.90 -11.01
C TYR A 426 3.03 25.25 -10.20
N ARG A 427 2.94 25.21 -8.86
CA ARG A 427 4.08 25.49 -7.98
C ARG A 427 5.24 24.53 -8.15
N MET A 428 4.96 23.24 -8.14
CA MET A 428 5.98 22.22 -8.29
C MET A 428 6.66 22.31 -9.65
N VAL A 429 5.90 22.58 -10.72
CA VAL A 429 6.47 22.75 -12.08
C VAL A 429 7.43 23.95 -12.13
N VAL A 430 7.05 25.10 -11.55
CA VAL A 430 7.93 26.28 -11.47
C VAL A 430 9.18 26.00 -10.64
N GLU A 431 9.04 25.40 -9.46
CA GLU A 431 10.17 25.08 -8.56
C GLU A 431 11.09 23.98 -9.10
N ALA A 432 10.55 23.05 -9.89
CA ALA A 432 11.31 21.97 -10.50
C ALA A 432 12.13 22.44 -11.70
N THR A 433 11.55 23.31 -12.53
CA THR A 433 12.11 23.69 -13.84
C THR A 433 12.77 25.08 -13.85
N GLY A 434 12.45 25.92 -12.86
CA GLY A 434 12.84 27.34 -12.83
C GLY A 434 12.14 28.19 -13.88
N ARG A 435 11.07 27.67 -14.53
CA ARG A 435 10.36 28.34 -15.63
C ARG A 435 8.87 28.49 -15.33
N VAL A 436 8.30 29.59 -15.82
CA VAL A 436 6.84 29.78 -15.83
C VAL A 436 6.25 28.90 -16.93
N PRO A 437 5.35 27.95 -16.61
CA PRO A 437 4.73 27.08 -17.60
C PRO A 437 3.71 27.85 -18.44
N ILE A 438 3.61 27.49 -19.73
CA ILE A 438 2.42 27.81 -20.52
C ILE A 438 1.37 26.78 -20.13
N PHE A 439 0.19 27.19 -19.68
CA PHE A 439 -0.80 26.23 -19.22
C PHE A 439 -2.21 26.56 -19.67
N TYR A 440 -2.97 25.50 -19.90
CA TYR A 440 -4.35 25.54 -20.33
C TYR A 440 -5.24 24.89 -19.28
N THR A 441 -6.43 25.44 -19.08
CA THR A 441 -7.43 24.87 -18.18
C THR A 441 -8.75 24.63 -18.89
N GLY A 442 -9.41 23.54 -18.54
CA GLY A 442 -10.81 23.28 -18.88
C GLY A 442 -11.57 22.80 -17.64
N PRO A 443 -12.83 22.37 -17.79
CA PRO A 443 -13.63 21.86 -16.67
C PRO A 443 -12.92 20.70 -15.93
N GLY A 444 -12.26 20.98 -14.81
CA GLY A 444 -11.57 19.99 -13.98
C GLY A 444 -10.24 19.45 -14.54
N HIS A 445 -9.72 20.01 -15.64
CA HIS A 445 -8.50 19.54 -16.30
C HIS A 445 -7.48 20.66 -16.49
N VAL A 446 -6.20 20.32 -16.38
CA VAL A 446 -5.08 21.22 -16.68
C VAL A 446 -4.05 20.55 -17.55
N VAL A 447 -3.41 21.33 -18.42
CA VAL A 447 -2.25 20.92 -19.20
C VAL A 447 -1.16 21.97 -19.07
N PHE A 448 0.01 21.58 -18.57
CA PHE A 448 1.22 22.41 -18.49
C PHE A 448 2.20 22.03 -19.59
N CYS A 449 2.69 23.04 -20.31
CA CYS A 449 3.73 22.94 -21.33
C CYS A 449 4.94 23.75 -20.88
N VAL A 450 6.09 23.08 -20.72
CA VAL A 450 7.34 23.69 -20.25
C VAL A 450 8.46 23.40 -21.24
N PRO A 451 8.67 24.28 -22.24
CA PRO A 451 9.74 24.10 -23.21
C PRO A 451 11.10 24.47 -22.60
N LYS A 452 12.17 23.76 -22.97
CA LYS A 452 13.58 24.21 -22.80
C LYS A 452 13.98 25.22 -23.88
N GLY A 453 13.58 24.94 -25.12
CA GLY A 453 13.79 25.79 -26.28
C GLY A 453 12.63 26.74 -26.58
N ARG A 454 12.56 27.22 -27.82
CA ARG A 454 11.41 27.97 -28.33
C ARG A 454 10.35 26.99 -28.86
N LEU A 455 9.08 27.31 -28.64
CA LEU A 455 7.99 26.60 -29.31
C LEU A 455 7.96 26.93 -30.81
N PRO A 456 7.49 26.00 -31.66
CA PRO A 456 7.44 26.21 -33.10
C PRO A 456 6.45 27.32 -33.51
N ALA A 457 5.41 27.54 -32.71
CA ALA A 457 4.38 28.53 -32.94
C ALA A 457 3.97 29.18 -31.61
N PRO A 458 3.42 30.42 -31.64
CA PRO A 458 2.85 31.03 -30.45
C PRO A 458 1.70 30.18 -29.88
N PRO A 459 1.56 30.07 -28.55
CA PRO A 459 0.47 29.32 -27.94
C PRO A 459 -0.89 29.92 -28.34
N PRO A 460 -1.80 29.14 -28.96
CA PRO A 460 -3.13 29.65 -29.30
C PRO A 460 -3.95 29.92 -28.03
N PRO A 461 -4.93 30.82 -28.07
CA PRO A 461 -5.75 31.14 -26.90
C PRO A 461 -6.64 29.99 -26.42
N VAL A 462 -7.03 29.08 -27.34
CA VAL A 462 -7.87 27.91 -27.04
C VAL A 462 -7.35 26.69 -27.80
N ILE A 463 -7.30 25.53 -27.14
CA ILE A 463 -6.96 24.23 -27.74
C ILE A 463 -7.97 23.20 -27.27
N ASN A 464 -8.77 22.66 -28.19
CA ASN A 464 -9.72 21.57 -27.90
C ASN A 464 -10.64 21.84 -26.69
N GLY A 465 -11.09 23.10 -26.54
CA GLY A 465 -11.93 23.54 -25.42
C GLY A 465 -11.17 23.86 -24.12
N LEU A 466 -9.84 23.73 -24.11
CA LEU A 466 -8.99 24.22 -23.03
C LEU A 466 -8.59 25.66 -23.31
N GLU A 467 -8.71 26.53 -22.32
CA GLU A 467 -8.39 27.96 -22.42
C GLU A 467 -7.01 28.26 -21.86
N LEU A 468 -6.23 29.06 -22.59
CA LEU A 468 -4.94 29.54 -22.14
C LEU A 468 -5.13 30.37 -20.87
N SER A 469 -4.42 29.97 -19.82
CA SER A 469 -4.56 30.56 -18.49
C SER A 469 -3.29 31.27 -18.05
N MET A 470 -3.46 32.21 -17.12
CA MET A 470 -2.36 32.93 -16.50
C MET A 470 -2.41 32.79 -14.99
N MET A 471 -1.24 32.71 -14.38
CA MET A 471 -1.09 32.70 -12.92
C MET A 471 -0.35 33.99 -12.52
N PRO A 472 -1.05 35.02 -12.01
CA PRO A 472 -0.46 36.34 -11.82
C PRO A 472 0.58 36.38 -10.69
N ALA A 473 0.46 35.48 -9.72
CA ALA A 473 1.38 35.40 -8.58
C ALA A 473 1.62 33.95 -8.19
N MET A 474 2.76 33.70 -7.57
CA MET A 474 3.13 32.38 -7.09
C MET A 474 2.16 31.90 -6.01
N PRO A 475 1.41 30.79 -6.21
CA PRO A 475 0.45 30.32 -5.23
C PRO A 475 1.13 29.89 -3.92
N LYS A 476 0.54 30.30 -2.79
CA LYS A 476 0.98 29.91 -1.44
C LYS A 476 0.34 28.58 -1.03
N VAL A 477 0.89 27.48 -1.56
CA VAL A 477 0.46 26.10 -1.29
C VAL A 477 1.67 25.22 -0.99
N ASP A 478 1.55 24.21 -0.13
CA ASP A 478 2.70 23.34 0.19
C ASP A 478 3.01 22.44 -1.02
N PRO A 479 4.22 22.45 -1.61
CA PRO A 479 4.55 21.56 -2.72
C PRO A 479 4.67 20.11 -2.23
N ALA A 480 4.32 19.15 -3.09
CA ALA A 480 4.68 17.75 -2.85
C ALA A 480 6.17 17.55 -3.16
N THR A 481 6.85 16.82 -2.28
CA THR A 481 8.30 16.59 -2.29
C THR A 481 8.58 15.13 -1.95
N ASP A 482 9.78 14.62 -2.22
CA ASP A 482 10.15 13.25 -1.83
C ASP A 482 10.08 13.00 -0.30
N ASP A 483 10.14 14.05 0.55
CA ASP A 483 9.87 13.92 2.00
C ASP A 483 8.38 13.93 2.34
N TRP A 484 7.60 14.72 1.60
CA TRP A 484 6.17 14.89 1.76
C TRP A 484 5.43 14.70 0.42
N PRO A 485 5.28 13.45 -0.06
CA PRO A 485 4.79 13.14 -1.41
C PRO A 485 3.25 13.15 -1.51
N PHE A 486 2.59 14.14 -0.91
CA PHE A 486 1.13 14.21 -0.82
C PHE A 486 0.55 15.22 -1.81
N LEU A 487 0.44 14.88 -3.10
CA LEU A 487 -0.18 15.76 -4.12
C LEU A 487 -1.63 16.15 -3.73
N TYR A 488 -2.41 15.17 -3.32
CA TYR A 488 -3.86 15.28 -3.10
C TYR A 488 -4.26 15.95 -1.78
N LEU A 489 -3.30 16.34 -0.94
CA LEU A 489 -3.55 16.97 0.35
C LEU A 489 -3.31 18.48 0.26
N ALA A 490 -4.28 19.30 0.64
CA ALA A 490 -4.20 20.75 0.41
C ALA A 490 -3.05 21.44 1.17
N ARG A 491 -2.76 20.98 2.39
CA ARG A 491 -1.74 21.54 3.29
C ARG A 491 -1.15 20.46 4.18
N ARG A 492 0.02 20.70 4.76
CA ARG A 492 0.65 19.83 5.77
C ARG A 492 -0.18 19.75 7.06
N THR A 493 -1.19 18.89 7.06
CA THR A 493 -2.06 18.60 8.21
C THR A 493 -2.66 17.21 8.07
N VAL A 494 -3.05 16.59 9.18
CA VAL A 494 -3.95 15.44 9.14
C VAL A 494 -5.38 15.98 8.95
N PRO A 495 -6.12 15.57 7.90
CA PRO A 495 -7.49 16.06 7.73
C PRO A 495 -8.41 15.62 8.87
N THR A 496 -9.43 16.44 9.16
CA THR A 496 -10.31 16.23 10.33
C THR A 496 -11.06 14.92 10.30
N ASP A 497 -11.48 14.45 9.12
CA ASP A 497 -12.15 13.16 8.96
C ASP A 497 -11.23 11.98 9.35
N TYR A 498 -9.94 12.04 9.02
CA TYR A 498 -8.97 11.07 9.52
C TYR A 498 -8.82 11.14 11.03
N LEU A 499 -8.72 12.34 11.61
CA LEU A 499 -8.61 12.50 13.07
C LEU A 499 -9.79 11.90 13.82
N ILE A 500 -11.03 12.08 13.31
CA ILE A 500 -12.24 11.50 13.90
C ILE A 500 -12.20 9.98 13.81
N VAL A 501 -11.86 9.42 12.64
CA VAL A 501 -11.76 7.96 12.44
C VAL A 501 -10.66 7.37 13.33
N ILE A 502 -9.44 7.88 13.24
CA ILE A 502 -8.28 7.41 14.02
C ILE A 502 -8.56 7.54 15.52
N GLY A 503 -9.06 8.68 15.99
CA GLY A 503 -9.39 8.90 17.39
C GLY A 503 -10.46 7.93 17.89
N GLY A 504 -11.52 7.69 17.11
CA GLY A 504 -12.56 6.73 17.44
C GLY A 504 -12.03 5.28 17.47
N LEU A 505 -11.19 4.90 16.51
CA LEU A 505 -10.62 3.55 16.44
C LEU A 505 -9.64 3.29 17.57
N LEU A 506 -8.80 4.29 17.91
CA LEU A 506 -7.94 4.27 19.08
C LEU A 506 -8.76 4.14 20.36
N LEU A 507 -9.86 4.88 20.50
CA LEU A 507 -10.75 4.76 21.67
C LEU A 507 -11.33 3.35 21.78
N VAL A 508 -11.87 2.78 20.71
CA VAL A 508 -12.39 1.39 20.68
C VAL A 508 -11.29 0.40 21.08
N SER A 509 -10.07 0.60 20.58
CA SER A 509 -8.92 -0.25 20.88
C SER A 509 -8.51 -0.16 22.35
N LEU A 510 -8.40 1.05 22.90
CA LEU A 510 -8.05 1.31 24.29
C LEU A 510 -9.11 0.75 25.25
N LEU A 511 -10.39 0.95 24.94
CA LEU A 511 -11.50 0.37 25.72
C LEU A 511 -11.45 -1.16 25.71
N SER A 512 -11.13 -1.77 24.57
CA SER A 512 -11.02 -3.23 24.44
C SER A 512 -9.86 -3.80 25.25
N VAL A 513 -8.69 -3.15 25.21
CA VAL A 513 -7.53 -3.52 26.03
C VAL A 513 -7.82 -3.30 27.52
N GLY A 514 -8.43 -2.16 27.88
CA GLY A 514 -8.83 -1.82 29.24
C GLY A 514 -9.84 -2.81 29.82
N ALA A 515 -10.81 -3.28 29.04
CA ALA A 515 -11.80 -4.27 29.48
C ALA A 515 -11.17 -5.64 29.80
N LEU A 516 -10.11 -6.03 29.08
CA LEU A 516 -9.47 -7.34 29.24
C LEU A 516 -8.38 -7.35 30.33
N ARG A 517 -7.55 -6.30 30.37
CA ARG A 517 -6.41 -6.18 31.30
C ARG A 517 -6.79 -5.43 32.57
N GLY A 518 -7.68 -4.45 32.52
CA GLY A 518 -7.99 -3.58 33.64
C GLY A 518 -6.71 -3.02 34.29
N ARG A 519 -6.61 -3.11 35.62
CA ARG A 519 -5.44 -2.65 36.39
C ARG A 519 -4.21 -3.55 36.28
N SER A 520 -4.28 -4.68 35.57
CA SER A 520 -3.14 -5.59 35.39
C SER A 520 -2.19 -5.17 34.26
N PHE A 521 -2.50 -4.08 33.54
CA PHE A 521 -1.56 -3.49 32.57
C PHE A 521 -0.43 -2.78 33.33
N GLY A 522 0.76 -3.38 33.30
CA GLY A 522 1.93 -2.94 34.03
C GLY A 522 2.96 -2.22 33.15
N ARG A 523 4.08 -1.84 33.79
CA ARG A 523 5.21 -1.19 33.10
C ARG A 523 5.88 -2.09 32.06
N SER A 524 5.92 -3.40 32.30
CA SER A 524 6.40 -4.37 31.31
C SER A 524 5.54 -4.33 30.05
N ASP A 525 4.22 -4.19 30.18
CA ASP A 525 3.32 -4.11 29.03
C ASP A 525 3.55 -2.82 28.24
N ALA A 526 3.74 -1.69 28.95
CA ALA A 526 4.10 -0.42 28.33
C ALA A 526 5.46 -0.49 27.58
N HIS A 527 6.46 -1.14 28.17
CA HIS A 527 7.77 -1.35 27.54
C HIS A 527 7.64 -2.11 26.21
N PHE A 528 6.90 -3.22 26.19
CA PHE A 528 6.67 -4.02 24.98
C PHE A 528 5.76 -3.30 23.98
N ALA A 529 4.75 -2.57 24.44
CA ALA A 529 3.93 -1.73 23.56
C ALA A 529 4.76 -0.63 22.86
N LEU A 530 5.69 0.01 23.57
CA LEU A 530 6.57 1.01 22.98
C LEU A 530 7.59 0.39 22.01
N LEU A 531 8.07 -0.84 22.26
CA LEU A 531 8.87 -1.59 21.28
C LEU A 531 8.08 -1.85 20.01
N GLY A 532 6.84 -2.33 20.13
CA GLY A 532 5.96 -2.55 19.00
C GLY A 532 5.63 -1.27 18.22
N MET A 533 5.36 -0.17 18.94
CA MET A 533 5.11 1.15 18.33
C MET A 533 6.30 1.62 17.50
N GLY A 534 7.51 1.54 18.06
CA GLY A 534 8.73 1.89 17.35
C GLY A 534 9.00 0.98 16.16
N PHE A 535 8.77 -0.33 16.32
CA PHE A 535 8.92 -1.33 15.27
C PHE A 535 8.03 -1.03 14.06
N LEU A 536 6.72 -0.83 14.26
CA LEU A 536 5.82 -0.63 13.14
C LEU A 536 6.08 0.71 12.44
N LEU A 537 6.33 1.79 13.18
CA LEU A 537 6.69 3.09 12.60
C LEU A 537 7.99 3.02 11.78
N LEU A 538 8.97 2.25 12.26
CA LEU A 538 10.22 2.04 11.53
C LEU A 538 9.99 1.21 10.27
N GLU A 539 9.16 0.17 10.35
CA GLU A 539 8.81 -0.69 9.22
C GLU A 539 8.07 0.10 8.12
N THR A 540 7.02 0.83 8.48
CA THR A 540 6.25 1.64 7.51
C THR A 540 7.14 2.68 6.82
N LYS A 541 7.98 3.38 7.60
CA LYS A 541 8.97 4.31 7.06
C LYS A 541 9.97 3.63 6.13
N SER A 542 10.47 2.44 6.53
CA SER A 542 11.43 1.67 5.73
C SER A 542 10.83 1.28 4.37
N ILE A 543 9.55 0.89 4.34
CA ILE A 543 8.83 0.61 3.11
C ILE A 543 8.76 1.87 2.24
N THR A 544 8.37 3.03 2.79
CA THR A 544 8.31 4.30 2.06
C THR A 544 9.68 4.70 1.46
N ASP A 545 10.76 4.61 2.24
CA ASP A 545 12.11 4.93 1.78
C ASP A 545 12.59 3.97 0.67
N CYS A 546 12.42 2.66 0.85
CA CYS A 546 12.87 1.69 -0.15
C CYS A 546 12.12 1.82 -1.48
N SER A 547 10.88 2.30 -1.41
CA SER A 547 10.04 2.52 -2.59
C SER A 547 10.46 3.75 -3.37
N LEU A 548 10.98 4.77 -2.69
CA LEU A 548 11.70 5.85 -3.37
C LEU A 548 12.97 5.32 -4.06
N TYR A 549 13.69 4.38 -3.44
CA TYR A 549 14.95 3.88 -3.98
C TYR A 549 14.80 2.91 -5.15
N PHE A 550 13.72 2.13 -5.21
CA PHE A 550 13.54 1.04 -6.19
C PHE A 550 12.25 1.12 -6.99
N GLY A 551 11.43 2.15 -6.75
CA GLY A 551 10.09 2.25 -7.30
C GLY A 551 9.03 1.67 -6.38
N ALA A 552 7.83 2.19 -6.53
CA ALA A 552 6.66 1.87 -5.73
C ALA A 552 6.02 0.52 -6.12
N THR A 553 6.81 -0.55 -6.16
CA THR A 553 6.35 -1.88 -6.59
C THR A 553 6.00 -2.80 -5.42
N TRP A 554 5.05 -3.71 -5.66
CA TRP A 554 4.67 -4.75 -4.70
C TRP A 554 5.86 -5.67 -4.34
N LEU A 555 6.80 -5.86 -5.26
CA LEU A 555 8.01 -6.67 -5.04
C LEU A 555 8.93 -6.01 -4.02
N VAL A 556 9.14 -4.69 -4.10
CA VAL A 556 9.95 -3.96 -3.14
C VAL A 556 9.35 -4.06 -1.73
N THR A 557 8.03 -3.91 -1.61
CA THR A 557 7.33 -4.07 -0.32
C THR A 557 7.53 -5.48 0.23
N LEU A 558 7.38 -6.53 -0.60
CA LEU A 558 7.62 -7.91 -0.21
C LEU A 558 9.06 -8.14 0.28
N LEU A 559 10.05 -7.61 -0.43
CA LEU A 559 11.46 -7.73 -0.05
C LEU A 559 11.76 -7.06 1.28
N VAL A 560 11.19 -5.88 1.54
CA VAL A 560 11.36 -5.15 2.80
C VAL A 560 10.77 -5.95 3.97
N VAL A 561 9.51 -6.40 3.86
CA VAL A 561 8.86 -7.20 4.91
C VAL A 561 9.62 -8.51 5.16
N THR A 562 10.05 -9.19 4.09
CA THR A 562 10.88 -10.41 4.19
C THR A 562 12.20 -10.12 4.90
N GLY A 563 12.88 -9.03 4.55
CA GLY A 563 14.14 -8.60 5.18
C GLY A 563 13.97 -8.27 6.67
N VAL A 564 12.89 -7.58 7.04
CA VAL A 564 12.51 -7.29 8.42
C VAL A 564 12.31 -8.59 9.21
N LEU A 565 11.52 -9.54 8.70
CA LEU A 565 11.27 -10.83 9.35
C LEU A 565 12.57 -11.65 9.50
N LEU A 566 13.43 -11.66 8.49
CA LEU A 566 14.74 -12.32 8.56
C LEU A 566 15.64 -11.68 9.63
N MET A 567 15.64 -10.36 9.76
CA MET A 567 16.41 -9.66 10.79
C MET A 567 15.87 -9.93 12.20
N VAL A 568 14.55 -10.00 12.38
CA VAL A 568 13.96 -10.40 13.66
C VAL A 568 14.29 -11.85 14.00
N LEU A 569 14.28 -12.76 13.01
CA LEU A 569 14.69 -14.16 13.21
C LEU A 569 16.19 -14.28 13.56
N ALA A 570 17.05 -13.54 12.87
CA ALA A 570 18.48 -13.47 13.16
C ALA A 570 18.73 -12.93 14.57
N SER A 571 18.00 -11.88 14.96
CA SER A 571 18.02 -11.33 16.31
C SER A 571 17.61 -12.39 17.35
N ASN A 572 16.52 -13.13 17.11
CA ASN A 572 16.07 -14.20 18.00
C ASN A 572 17.13 -15.31 18.16
N LEU A 573 17.81 -15.66 17.07
CA LEU A 573 18.90 -16.63 17.07
C LEU A 573 20.10 -16.14 17.88
N VAL A 574 20.45 -14.85 17.79
CA VAL A 574 21.52 -14.26 18.60
C VAL A 574 21.10 -14.18 20.07
N ALA A 575 19.86 -13.76 20.34
CA ALA A 575 19.29 -13.74 21.69
C ALA A 575 19.36 -15.10 22.38
N SER A 576 19.22 -16.21 21.62
CA SER A 576 19.34 -17.56 22.16
C SER A 576 20.74 -17.88 22.73
N ARG A 577 21.79 -17.23 22.20
CA ARG A 577 23.19 -17.37 22.65
C ARG A 577 23.62 -16.34 23.68
N VAL A 578 22.89 -15.23 23.81
CA VAL A 578 23.17 -14.19 24.81
C VAL A 578 22.63 -14.63 26.18
N PRO A 579 23.45 -14.64 27.25
CA PRO A 579 23.05 -15.23 28.52
C PRO A 579 21.98 -14.43 29.29
N ARG A 580 21.98 -13.09 29.20
CA ARG A 580 21.06 -12.20 29.94
C ARG A 580 20.73 -10.93 29.14
N PHE A 581 19.58 -10.34 29.45
CA PHE A 581 19.23 -9.00 28.97
C PHE A 581 20.26 -7.94 29.39
N SER A 582 20.57 -6.99 28.50
CA SER A 582 21.46 -5.85 28.77
C SER A 582 20.90 -4.55 28.21
N LEU A 583 20.93 -3.49 29.02
CA LEU A 583 20.55 -2.14 28.59
C LEU A 583 21.50 -1.59 27.50
N TRP A 584 22.70 -2.14 27.38
CA TRP A 584 23.67 -1.74 26.36
C TRP A 584 23.18 -2.03 24.93
N PHE A 585 22.19 -2.89 24.72
CA PHE A 585 21.60 -3.12 23.39
C PHE A 585 20.89 -1.88 22.81
N TYR A 586 20.52 -0.91 23.66
CA TYR A 586 19.97 0.36 23.18
C TYR A 586 21.01 1.27 22.51
N VAL A 587 22.29 1.16 22.87
CA VAL A 587 23.36 1.98 22.27
C VAL A 587 23.49 1.74 20.76
N PRO A 588 23.69 0.49 20.28
CA PRO A 588 23.75 0.23 18.84
C PRO A 588 22.39 0.46 18.15
N LEU A 589 21.26 0.29 18.85
CA LEU A 589 19.94 0.67 18.32
C LEU A 589 19.87 2.17 17.99
N PHE A 590 20.21 3.04 18.94
CA PHE A 590 20.17 4.49 18.70
C PHE A 590 21.24 4.93 17.70
N ALA A 591 22.40 4.28 17.66
CA ALA A 591 23.40 4.53 16.63
C ALA A 591 22.89 4.18 15.22
N ALA A 592 22.20 3.04 15.06
CA ALA A 592 21.58 2.64 13.80
C ALA A 592 20.44 3.59 13.39
N LEU A 593 19.61 4.04 14.34
CA LEU A 593 18.57 5.04 14.07
C LEU A 593 19.18 6.39 13.65
N ALA A 594 20.24 6.83 14.31
CA ALA A 594 20.96 8.05 13.95
C ALA A 594 21.54 7.96 12.52
N LEU A 595 22.13 6.82 12.16
CA LEU A 595 22.61 6.56 10.79
C LEU A 595 21.49 6.78 9.76
N LEU A 596 20.30 6.21 10.00
CA LEU A 596 19.16 6.36 9.08
C LEU A 596 18.55 7.78 9.07
N CYS A 597 18.72 8.56 10.14
CA CYS A 597 18.21 9.93 10.20
C CYS A 597 19.13 10.93 9.49
N PHE A 598 20.44 10.76 9.60
CA PHE A 598 21.43 11.74 9.14
C PHE A 598 21.92 11.49 7.71
N VAL A 599 21.77 10.28 7.17
CA VAL A 599 22.14 10.01 5.77
C VAL A 599 21.06 10.54 4.82
N PRO A 600 21.37 11.51 3.93
CA PRO A 600 20.39 12.05 2.99
C PRO A 600 19.94 11.00 1.97
N ARG A 601 18.65 10.99 1.65
CA ARG A 601 18.07 10.08 0.64
C ARG A 601 18.67 10.28 -0.75
N GLU A 602 19.01 11.53 -1.10
CA GLU A 602 19.65 11.86 -2.38
C GLU A 602 21.00 11.16 -2.56
N SER A 603 21.77 11.00 -1.47
CA SER A 603 23.04 10.27 -1.51
C SER A 603 22.85 8.79 -1.83
N ILE A 604 21.75 8.19 -1.35
CA ILE A 604 21.39 6.80 -1.65
C ILE A 604 20.90 6.67 -3.10
N LEU A 605 20.12 7.63 -3.59
CA LEU A 605 19.65 7.66 -4.98
C LEU A 605 20.80 7.80 -5.99
N ALA A 606 21.92 8.42 -5.59
CA ALA A 606 23.13 8.50 -6.41
C ALA A 606 23.89 7.16 -6.52
N PHE A 607 23.60 6.17 -5.67
CA PHE A 607 24.25 4.86 -5.77
C PHE A 607 23.70 4.05 -6.95
N GLY A 608 24.59 3.25 -7.56
CA GLY A 608 24.19 2.20 -8.49
C GLY A 608 23.27 1.17 -7.80
N PHE A 609 22.61 0.33 -8.61
CA PHE A 609 21.64 -0.67 -8.13
C PHE A 609 22.15 -1.51 -6.94
N VAL A 610 23.38 -2.03 -7.04
CA VAL A 610 24.00 -2.85 -5.98
C VAL A 610 24.19 -2.08 -4.68
N GLY A 611 24.58 -0.80 -4.75
CA GLY A 611 24.77 0.04 -3.57
C GLY A 611 23.45 0.35 -2.86
N ARG A 612 22.41 0.70 -3.64
CA ARG A 612 21.04 0.85 -3.11
C ARG A 612 20.57 -0.45 -2.45
N LEU A 613 20.85 -1.60 -3.08
CA LEU A 613 20.37 -2.90 -2.59
C LEU A 613 21.05 -3.28 -1.27
N ALA A 614 22.36 -3.08 -1.18
CA ALA A 614 23.10 -3.29 0.07
C ALA A 614 22.58 -2.37 1.19
N TRP A 615 22.30 -1.09 0.89
CA TRP A 615 21.73 -0.16 1.87
C TRP A 615 20.38 -0.65 2.40
N THR A 616 19.47 -1.04 1.52
CA THR A 616 18.14 -1.54 1.88
C THR A 616 18.17 -2.88 2.61
N LEU A 617 19.08 -3.80 2.27
CA LEU A 617 19.13 -5.11 2.91
C LEU A 617 19.85 -5.11 4.26
N PHE A 618 20.80 -4.20 4.47
CA PHE A 618 21.66 -4.21 5.67
C PHE A 618 21.45 -2.99 6.57
N ALA A 619 21.44 -1.77 6.03
CA ALA A 619 21.38 -0.56 6.86
C ALA A 619 19.95 -0.27 7.34
N VAL A 620 18.97 -0.34 6.43
CA VAL A 620 17.56 -0.05 6.73
C VAL A 620 16.98 -0.95 7.84
N PRO A 621 17.13 -2.28 7.82
CA PRO A 621 16.55 -3.14 8.85
C PRO A 621 17.47 -3.34 10.06
N LEU A 622 18.65 -2.72 10.10
CA LEU A 622 19.59 -2.83 11.23
C LEU A 622 18.99 -2.43 12.59
N PRO A 623 18.21 -1.33 12.71
CA PRO A 623 17.59 -1.00 13.99
C PRO A 623 16.53 -2.04 14.40
N VAL A 624 15.86 -2.69 13.43
CA VAL A 624 14.94 -3.80 13.72
C VAL A 624 15.68 -4.97 14.36
N PHE A 625 16.89 -5.29 13.88
CA PHE A 625 17.72 -6.33 14.51
C PHE A 625 18.00 -6.03 15.99
N PHE A 626 18.44 -4.80 16.32
CA PHE A 626 18.73 -4.44 17.71
C PHE A 626 17.47 -4.32 18.57
N ALA A 627 16.38 -3.77 18.04
CA ALA A 627 15.08 -3.74 18.71
C ALA A 627 14.55 -5.16 18.98
N GLY A 628 14.70 -6.06 18.01
CA GLY A 628 14.41 -7.48 18.15
C GLY A 628 15.25 -8.14 19.25
N LEU A 629 16.51 -7.72 19.44
CA LEU A 629 17.39 -8.34 20.44
C LEU A 629 16.91 -7.99 21.85
N ILE A 630 16.51 -6.72 22.04
CA ILE A 630 15.86 -6.21 23.25
C ILE A 630 14.56 -6.98 23.50
N PHE A 631 13.70 -7.10 22.47
CA PHE A 631 12.45 -7.84 22.55
C PHE A 631 12.69 -9.31 22.94
N SER A 632 13.49 -10.06 22.19
CA SER A 632 13.69 -11.50 22.39
C SER A 632 14.31 -11.82 23.74
N THR A 633 15.31 -11.05 24.18
CA THR A 633 15.95 -11.28 25.49
C THR A 633 15.01 -10.93 26.65
N GLY A 634 14.26 -9.82 26.57
CA GLY A 634 13.23 -9.50 27.56
C GLY A 634 12.06 -10.48 27.56
N PHE A 635 11.64 -10.94 26.39
CA PHE A 635 10.55 -11.90 26.21
C PHE A 635 10.89 -13.26 26.82
N ARG A 636 12.15 -13.71 26.64
CA ARG A 636 12.65 -14.94 27.28
C ARG A 636 12.57 -14.89 28.79
N GLU A 637 12.75 -13.75 29.43
CA GLU A 637 12.77 -13.62 30.90
C GLU A 637 11.36 -13.39 31.50
N SER A 638 10.33 -13.24 30.65
CA SER A 638 9.00 -12.84 31.08
C SER A 638 8.18 -13.92 31.81
N ALA A 639 7.34 -13.49 32.77
CA ALA A 639 6.39 -14.38 33.45
C ALA A 639 5.13 -14.68 32.62
N ASN A 640 4.67 -13.74 31.77
CA ASN A 640 3.46 -13.87 30.96
C ASN A 640 3.74 -13.52 29.48
N PRO A 641 4.27 -14.47 28.69
CA PRO A 641 4.68 -14.21 27.30
C PRO A 641 3.50 -13.85 26.40
N ALA A 642 2.32 -14.48 26.56
CA ALA A 642 1.16 -14.19 25.72
C ALA A 642 0.67 -12.74 25.89
N ALA A 643 0.69 -12.24 27.12
CA ALA A 643 0.25 -10.89 27.44
C ALA A 643 1.22 -9.82 26.89
N LEU A 644 2.54 -10.07 26.96
CA LEU A 644 3.57 -9.17 26.41
C LEU A 644 3.60 -9.19 24.88
N PHE A 645 3.43 -10.36 24.26
CA PHE A 645 3.25 -10.47 22.80
C PHE A 645 2.03 -9.66 22.36
N GLY A 646 0.90 -9.80 23.06
CA GLY A 646 -0.28 -8.98 22.80
C GLY A 646 -0.01 -7.49 22.99
N ALA A 647 0.71 -7.08 24.03
CA ALA A 647 1.03 -5.67 24.29
C ALA A 647 1.90 -5.08 23.17
N ASN A 648 2.86 -5.86 22.66
CA ASN A 648 3.68 -5.48 21.51
C ASN A 648 2.82 -5.25 20.25
N LEU A 649 1.85 -6.12 19.95
CA LEU A 649 0.95 -5.93 18.80
C LEU A 649 0.03 -4.71 18.95
N ILE A 650 -0.50 -4.47 20.15
CA ILE A 650 -1.27 -3.24 20.43
C ILE A 650 -0.39 -1.99 20.27
N GLY A 651 0.85 -2.07 20.74
CA GLY A 651 1.86 -1.04 20.53
C GLY A 651 2.10 -0.74 19.06
N ALA A 652 2.32 -1.79 18.27
CA ALA A 652 2.45 -1.70 16.82
C ALA A 652 1.24 -1.00 16.21
N MET A 653 0.01 -1.41 16.56
CA MET A 653 -1.21 -0.76 16.11
C MET A 653 -1.24 0.76 16.45
N VAL A 654 -0.83 1.17 17.64
CA VAL A 654 -0.70 2.61 17.99
C VAL A 654 0.34 3.29 17.11
N GLY A 655 1.47 2.64 16.85
CA GLY A 655 2.49 3.12 15.91
C GLY A 655 1.95 3.33 14.50
N GLY A 656 1.13 2.41 14.00
CA GLY A 656 0.53 2.54 12.68
C GLY A 656 -0.54 3.62 12.58
N PHE A 657 -1.27 3.92 13.67
CA PHE A 657 -2.09 5.14 13.73
C PHE A 657 -1.23 6.41 13.77
N ALA A 658 -0.07 6.36 14.42
CA ALA A 658 0.84 7.49 14.47
C ALA A 658 1.54 7.77 13.13
N GLU A 659 1.59 6.81 12.19
CA GLU A 659 2.10 7.01 10.83
C GLU A 659 1.34 8.12 10.09
N TYR A 660 0.04 8.29 10.36
CA TYR A 660 -0.77 9.39 9.80
C TYR A 660 -0.22 10.78 10.13
N LEU A 661 0.56 10.94 11.20
CA LEU A 661 1.25 12.20 11.49
C LEU A 661 2.23 12.59 10.38
N GLY A 662 2.68 11.64 9.55
CA GLY A 662 3.47 11.90 8.35
C GLY A 662 2.79 12.83 7.35
N MET A 663 1.44 12.88 7.31
CA MET A 663 0.69 13.86 6.53
C MET A 663 0.92 15.30 7.00
N ALA A 664 1.26 15.51 8.28
CA ALA A 664 1.55 16.82 8.85
C ALA A 664 3.05 17.13 8.86
N VAL A 665 3.89 16.18 9.25
CA VAL A 665 5.33 16.45 9.52
C VAL A 665 6.28 15.95 8.43
N GLY A 666 5.84 15.10 7.51
CA GLY A 666 6.70 14.45 6.53
C GLY A 666 7.33 13.15 7.04
N SER A 667 7.84 12.34 6.11
CA SER A 667 8.32 10.98 6.39
C SER A 667 9.65 10.96 7.15
N GLN A 668 10.54 11.94 6.94
CA GLN A 668 11.79 12.04 7.68
C GLN A 668 11.56 12.36 9.16
N HIS A 669 10.63 13.26 9.47
CA HIS A 669 10.33 13.66 10.85
C HIS A 669 9.66 12.56 11.67
N LEU A 670 9.00 11.58 11.04
CA LEU A 670 8.49 10.39 11.73
C LEU A 670 9.60 9.59 12.43
N SER A 671 10.86 9.68 11.97
CA SER A 671 11.99 9.03 12.61
C SER A 671 12.21 9.49 14.06
N TYR A 672 11.88 10.75 14.36
CA TYR A 672 11.96 11.26 15.73
C TYR A 672 10.93 10.58 16.64
N LEU A 673 9.77 10.21 16.11
CA LEU A 673 8.76 9.47 16.86
C LEU A 673 9.20 8.02 17.10
N VAL A 674 9.87 7.39 16.13
CA VAL A 674 10.52 6.08 16.31
C VAL A 674 11.54 6.13 17.45
N ILE A 675 12.42 7.13 17.43
CA ILE A 675 13.43 7.35 18.50
C ILE A 675 12.73 7.57 19.85
N ALA A 676 11.67 8.39 19.89
CA ALA A 676 10.92 8.67 21.11
C ALA A 676 10.25 7.40 21.67
N ALA A 677 9.70 6.53 20.83
CA ALA A 677 9.10 5.26 21.25
C ALA A 677 10.16 4.33 21.89
N TYR A 678 11.32 4.16 21.25
CA TYR A 678 12.40 3.35 21.83
C TYR A 678 13.02 3.99 23.08
N ALA A 679 13.12 5.31 23.16
CA ALA A 679 13.56 6.01 24.36
C ALA A 679 12.54 5.84 25.51
N GLY A 680 11.24 5.92 25.23
CA GLY A 680 10.19 5.63 26.20
C GLY A 680 10.28 4.19 26.71
N SER A 681 10.52 3.23 25.81
CA SER A 681 10.75 1.82 26.15
C SER A 681 11.94 1.64 27.11
N LEU A 682 13.05 2.36 26.89
CA LEU A 682 14.19 2.39 27.79
C LEU A 682 13.86 3.01 29.16
N LEU A 683 13.11 4.12 29.18
CA LEU A 683 12.69 4.79 30.41
C LEU A 683 11.80 3.90 31.29
N CYS A 684 10.92 3.10 30.69
CA CYS A 684 10.12 2.10 31.41
C CYS A 684 11.01 1.11 32.18
N LEU A 685 12.16 0.69 31.62
CA LEU A 685 13.09 -0.24 32.26
C LEU A 685 13.96 0.44 33.34
N LEU A 686 14.39 1.68 33.10
CA LEU A 686 15.24 2.42 34.05
C LEU A 686 14.48 2.79 35.33
N THR A 687 13.19 3.10 35.21
CA THR A 687 12.34 3.46 36.34
C THR A 687 11.90 2.26 37.19
N ASP A 688 12.00 1.05 36.65
CA ASP A 688 11.69 -0.20 37.36
C ASP A 688 12.81 -0.62 38.32
N LYS A 689 14.08 -0.44 37.92
CA LYS A 689 15.24 -0.73 38.77
C LYS A 689 15.33 0.14 40.03
N ARG A 690 14.70 1.33 40.03
CA ARG A 690 14.63 2.20 41.23
C ARG A 690 13.62 1.71 42.29
N GLY A 691 12.74 0.75 41.98
CA GLY A 691 11.81 0.14 42.93
C GLY A 691 12.34 -1.10 43.65
N ALA A 692 13.44 -1.69 43.18
CA ALA A 692 14.05 -2.89 43.76
C ALA A 692 15.11 -2.61 44.84
N ALA A 693 15.33 -1.33 45.19
CA ALA A 693 16.26 -0.89 46.23
C ALA A 693 15.52 -0.49 47.51
N ALA A 694 14.82 -1.44 48.14
CA ALA A 694 14.46 -1.35 49.55
C ALA A 694 14.85 -2.69 50.20
N PRO A 695 15.93 -2.75 51.00
CA PRO A 695 16.26 -3.97 51.71
C PRO A 695 15.17 -4.24 52.75
N ALA A 696 14.57 -5.43 52.69
CA ALA A 696 13.67 -5.93 53.71
C ALA A 696 14.43 -6.02 55.04
N THR A 697 14.14 -5.11 55.96
CA THR A 697 14.46 -5.29 57.37
C THR A 697 13.58 -6.42 57.91
N ALA A 698 14.20 -7.54 58.27
CA ALA A 698 13.53 -8.63 58.98
C ALA A 698 13.09 -8.14 60.37
N PRO A 699 11.85 -8.41 60.82
CA PRO A 699 11.51 -8.26 62.23
C PRO A 699 12.02 -9.48 63.02
N ALA A 700 12.63 -9.19 64.16
CA ALA A 700 13.03 -10.15 65.18
C ALA A 700 11.83 -10.73 65.93
#